data_AF-A0ABD6IEA8-F1
#
_entry.id   AF-A0ABD6IEA8-F1
#
_cell.length_a   1.000
_cell.length_b   1.000
_cell.length_c   1.000
_cell.angle_alpha   90.00
_cell.angle_beta   90.00
_cell.angle_gamma   90.00
#
_symmetry.space_group_name_H-M   'P 1'
#
loop_
_entity.id
_entity.type
_entity.pdbx_description
1 polymer ?
#
loop_
_entity_poly.entity_id
_entity_poly.type
_entity_poly.pdbx_seq_one_letter_code
_entity_poly.pdbx_strand_id
1 'polypeptide(L)'
;MENLKLYNWYGKAFDPILPESSNSLKAYQKQIQNIFSRQEIYIKSQQNRNKDLFLRARQKLSDNLKRNLASHKVAYKNKIAVLKDSVKKLSFANSTIPLLNFELKKLKLKLKDTQTYAKDFVYSLSKSADELNTKLDNIDNLKITTRAEELELFKKFTIYSIIKIYLQKHQDRDFDISKIKIFLLENEILLVEKINTNISEFFKTVYENIEKQRLYLFNKKQEIWQKYQKTYKLEKELYQKEKKSIILETQQKILNLEYKFKSKISELNAENRKKKEASLAKIAQQKESILQSEKINQEKINKTIAEAKAQSKLLQAKYKSFKAFYKQRATLQLCKDLYTFLVKNSLKINKIDFSFNNLSALELKQKNQEILKTLNAFKNEEKSNILVQNCFAIFLSKTNIFRNQFEFSLLLKSQYKKLIAKIKSSYSYEGKFNLEEAKALQERFLDSRLSRLKYRYEKIYAKTNYQLLLKSDLLLQEKAQNKQTLANIKQTFKENKASLKQKLKEKHISKIAYKNKIYEYKIDKKEAIEELKLQSKSLANKEILKTLFWRELSEIKVNKKLYESKITEATKSIPIETIKNLRWISLIFGLVFPGLAEICFFRQYLKGLLMSIFSILAWVLVVPFSFGFYWDKMGGIPGFSDLGASKYNSAQGIFPDARLYLFGGVISVLLICFVIIYFLVSGLGAYRVAKHLEYGSRPSKWSHTKRWLNTSGFPWVISILGWVLMLFIVATPIITSILISFTNYGYGHEAPAKTVDWVGLKMWGYWWEFRQNKMFLSLARVLGWTAIWTVFSTFLPIGFGIIIAVLTNSSRLRFKKIFRLIYILPWAIPAFVTLSFLKTAFKEGSDGYINTIMLALGLISEPKNWLSEISSARILVIVVQTWIAYAWIFMLVTGNLQSIPKNIYEAGSVDGAKSRQLFWYLTLPSLLLSIAPMLIGQFVGAFNNFTTISIFTGGGPAFTENTVFGEASTDIIISWVYKLTTGAANFEGNQAFAAALTTLAAVFSIAIGARGFIKSMSRRD
;
A
#
# COMPACT_ATOMS: atom_id res chain seq x y z
N MET A 1 -35.88 26.51 -26.20
CA MET A 1 -34.60 26.51 -26.94
C MET A 1 -33.44 27.07 -26.12
N GLU A 2 -33.64 28.11 -25.29
CA GLU A 2 -32.66 28.61 -24.28
C GLU A 2 -32.18 27.56 -23.24
N ASN A 3 -32.80 26.38 -23.23
CA ASN A 3 -32.51 25.28 -22.28
C ASN A 3 -31.68 24.13 -22.89
N LEU A 4 -31.25 24.22 -24.16
CA LEU A 4 -30.22 23.34 -24.72
C LEU A 4 -28.84 23.85 -24.36
N LYS A 5 -28.59 23.83 -23.05
CA LYS A 5 -27.31 24.18 -22.47
C LYS A 5 -26.36 23.02 -22.76
N LEU A 6 -25.33 23.27 -23.56
CA LEU A 6 -24.16 22.40 -23.56
C LEU A 6 -23.41 22.69 -22.25
N TYR A 7 -22.86 21.65 -21.63
CA TYR A 7 -22.27 21.74 -20.30
C TYR A 7 -20.77 21.54 -20.42
N ASN A 8 -19.99 22.46 -19.85
CA ASN A 8 -18.54 22.28 -19.78
C ASN A 8 -18.18 21.26 -18.70
N TRP A 9 -16.89 20.98 -18.52
CA TRP A 9 -16.42 20.01 -17.52
C TRP A 9 -16.90 20.31 -16.08
N TYR A 10 -17.23 21.58 -15.78
CA TYR A 10 -17.70 22.03 -14.46
C TYR A 10 -19.22 21.97 -14.31
N GLY A 11 -19.95 21.43 -15.29
CA GLY A 11 -21.42 21.45 -15.29
C GLY A 11 -22.00 22.85 -15.45
N LYS A 12 -21.20 23.83 -15.91
CA LYS A 12 -21.70 25.15 -16.27
C LYS A 12 -22.27 25.11 -17.67
N ALA A 13 -23.49 25.61 -17.79
CA ALA A 13 -24.19 25.80 -19.03
C ALA A 13 -23.51 26.85 -19.91
N PHE A 14 -23.44 26.59 -21.21
CA PHE A 14 -23.01 27.55 -22.21
C PHE A 14 -23.85 27.38 -23.49
N ASP A 15 -24.06 28.47 -24.21
CA ASP A 15 -24.87 28.50 -25.43
C ASP A 15 -23.99 28.31 -26.67
N PRO A 16 -24.32 27.38 -27.60
CA PRO A 16 -23.61 27.17 -28.88
C PRO A 16 -23.32 28.51 -29.56
N ILE A 17 -22.09 28.71 -30.08
CA ILE A 17 -21.74 29.93 -30.84
C ILE A 17 -22.54 30.03 -32.16
N LEU A 18 -23.14 28.91 -32.58
CA LEU A 18 -24.23 28.90 -33.55
C LEU A 18 -25.50 28.28 -32.97
N PRO A 19 -26.55 29.09 -32.82
CA PRO A 19 -27.89 28.61 -33.05
C PRO A 19 -28.70 29.71 -33.76
N GLU A 20 -28.39 30.04 -35.02
CA GLU A 20 -29.48 30.54 -35.87
C GLU A 20 -30.47 29.39 -36.18
N SER A 21 -30.02 28.13 -36.03
CA SER A 21 -30.79 26.89 -36.18
C SER A 21 -31.47 26.40 -34.90
N SER A 22 -31.92 27.29 -34.01
CA SER A 22 -32.62 26.87 -32.79
C SER A 22 -33.90 26.06 -33.08
N ASN A 23 -34.40 26.11 -34.33
CA ASN A 23 -35.48 25.28 -34.83
C ASN A 23 -34.98 24.02 -35.57
N SER A 24 -34.48 23.01 -34.87
CA SER A 24 -34.33 21.65 -35.44
C SER A 24 -35.12 20.62 -34.67
N LEU A 25 -35.76 19.69 -35.37
CA LEU A 25 -36.73 18.75 -34.76
C LEU A 25 -36.03 17.90 -33.69
N LYS A 26 -34.79 17.55 -33.96
CA LYS A 26 -33.95 16.75 -33.08
C LYS A 26 -33.51 17.51 -31.83
N ALA A 27 -33.25 18.82 -31.92
CA ALA A 27 -32.93 19.66 -30.77
C ALA A 27 -34.14 19.80 -29.84
N TYR A 28 -35.32 20.01 -30.41
CA TYR A 28 -36.58 20.06 -29.67
C TYR A 28 -36.90 18.74 -28.95
N GLN A 29 -36.80 17.60 -29.67
CA GLN A 29 -36.95 16.26 -29.08
C GLN A 29 -35.94 16.03 -27.94
N LYS A 30 -34.68 16.43 -28.13
CA LYS A 30 -33.64 16.29 -27.11
C LYS A 30 -33.88 17.20 -25.89
N GLN A 31 -34.44 18.40 -26.06
CA GLN A 31 -34.79 19.28 -24.95
C GLN A 31 -35.90 18.67 -24.10
N ILE A 32 -36.95 18.14 -24.73
CA ILE A 32 -38.04 17.44 -24.04
C ILE A 32 -37.52 16.17 -23.36
N GLN A 33 -36.66 15.41 -24.03
CA GLN A 33 -36.00 14.24 -23.47
C GLN A 33 -35.03 14.60 -22.31
N ASN A 34 -34.40 15.77 -22.34
CA ASN A 34 -33.55 16.26 -21.24
C ASN A 34 -34.38 16.64 -20.01
N ILE A 35 -35.54 17.28 -20.21
CA ILE A 35 -36.48 17.59 -19.13
C ILE A 35 -37.00 16.28 -18.53
N PHE A 36 -37.42 15.34 -19.36
CA PHE A 36 -37.86 14.02 -18.95
C PHE A 36 -36.77 13.24 -18.22
N SER A 37 -35.56 13.17 -18.76
CA SER A 37 -34.44 12.45 -18.13
C SER A 37 -33.98 13.11 -16.82
N ARG A 38 -34.04 14.44 -16.68
CA ARG A 38 -33.79 15.11 -15.38
C ARG A 38 -34.83 14.73 -14.35
N GLN A 39 -36.10 14.70 -14.74
CA GLN A 39 -37.19 14.27 -13.86
C GLN A 39 -37.07 12.78 -13.52
N GLU A 40 -36.72 11.94 -14.49
CA GLU A 40 -36.45 10.51 -14.29
C GLU A 40 -35.27 10.30 -13.34
N ILE A 41 -34.18 11.06 -13.50
CA ILE A 41 -33.02 11.06 -12.59
C ILE A 41 -33.42 11.51 -11.19
N TYR A 42 -34.25 12.56 -11.07
CA TYR A 42 -34.77 13.02 -9.79
C TYR A 42 -35.60 11.94 -9.11
N ILE A 43 -36.53 11.31 -9.82
CA ILE A 43 -37.38 10.22 -9.33
C ILE A 43 -36.52 9.01 -8.95
N LYS A 44 -35.55 8.63 -9.78
CA LYS A 44 -34.61 7.53 -9.51
C LYS A 44 -33.72 7.82 -8.30
N SER A 45 -33.30 9.08 -8.12
CA SER A 45 -32.58 9.54 -6.93
C SER A 45 -33.45 9.42 -5.68
N GLN A 46 -34.72 9.82 -5.75
CA GLN A 46 -35.69 9.64 -4.66
C GLN A 46 -35.93 8.15 -4.35
N GLN A 47 -36.08 7.29 -5.36
CA GLN A 47 -36.20 5.84 -5.20
C GLN A 47 -34.96 5.25 -4.51
N ASN A 48 -33.76 5.65 -4.93
CA ASN A 48 -32.51 5.19 -4.31
C ASN A 48 -32.38 5.67 -2.85
N ARG A 49 -32.71 6.93 -2.56
CA ARG A 49 -32.72 7.48 -1.20
C ARG A 49 -33.71 6.72 -0.31
N ASN A 50 -34.93 6.50 -0.78
CA ASN A 50 -35.96 5.75 -0.05
C ASN A 50 -35.54 4.29 0.18
N LYS A 51 -34.89 3.65 -0.81
CA LYS A 51 -34.36 2.29 -0.68
C LYS A 51 -33.24 2.22 0.36
N ASP A 52 -32.31 3.16 0.35
CA ASP A 52 -31.23 3.22 1.33
C ASP A 52 -31.78 3.47 2.75
N LEU A 53 -32.70 4.42 2.90
CA LEU A 53 -33.39 4.67 4.18
C LEU A 53 -34.12 3.42 4.70
N PHE A 54 -34.83 2.69 3.83
CA PHE A 54 -35.48 1.43 4.18
C PHE A 54 -34.47 0.37 4.63
N LEU A 55 -33.38 0.16 3.87
CA LEU A 55 -32.35 -0.82 4.21
C LEU A 55 -31.68 -0.50 5.54
N ARG A 56 -31.35 0.77 5.79
CA ARG A 56 -30.79 1.23 7.07
C ARG A 56 -31.77 1.03 8.22
N ALA A 57 -33.05 1.34 8.04
CA ALA A 57 -34.06 1.14 9.06
C ALA A 57 -34.24 -0.35 9.40
N ARG A 58 -34.29 -1.22 8.38
CA ARG A 58 -34.36 -2.68 8.54
C ARG A 58 -33.13 -3.23 9.25
N GLN A 59 -31.94 -2.80 8.85
CA GLN A 59 -30.68 -3.20 9.48
C GLN A 59 -30.63 -2.76 10.95
N LYS A 60 -31.03 -1.51 11.24
CA LYS A 60 -31.11 -0.98 12.61
C LYS A 60 -32.08 -1.79 13.48
N LEU A 61 -33.24 -2.19 12.97
CA LEU A 61 -34.18 -3.06 13.68
C LEU A 61 -33.59 -4.46 13.93
N SER A 62 -32.91 -5.05 12.96
CA SER A 62 -32.22 -6.34 13.11
C SER A 62 -31.09 -6.28 14.16
N ASP A 63 -30.29 -5.22 14.13
CA ASP A 63 -29.19 -5.02 15.08
C ASP A 63 -29.72 -4.71 16.49
N ASN A 64 -30.82 -3.95 16.59
CA ASN A 64 -31.54 -3.76 17.85
C ASN A 64 -32.08 -5.07 18.39
N LEU A 65 -32.65 -5.94 17.55
CA LEU A 65 -33.11 -7.26 17.98
C LEU A 65 -31.94 -8.09 18.53
N LYS A 66 -30.80 -8.12 17.86
CA LYS A 66 -29.60 -8.83 18.36
C LYS A 66 -29.14 -8.27 19.71
N ARG A 67 -29.09 -6.94 19.85
CA ARG A 67 -28.71 -6.26 21.10
C ARG A 67 -29.71 -6.53 22.23
N ASN A 68 -31.00 -6.43 21.95
CA ASN A 68 -32.06 -6.67 22.92
C ASN A 68 -32.03 -8.13 23.38
N LEU A 69 -31.90 -9.10 22.47
CA LEU A 69 -31.79 -10.51 22.82
C LEU A 69 -30.52 -10.82 23.63
N ALA A 70 -29.39 -10.19 23.30
CA ALA A 70 -28.15 -10.34 24.03
C ALA A 70 -28.24 -9.74 25.44
N SER A 71 -28.76 -8.51 25.55
CA SER A 71 -28.99 -7.81 26.82
C SER A 71 -29.95 -8.60 27.71
N HIS A 72 -31.06 -9.07 27.16
CA HIS A 72 -32.04 -9.91 27.85
C HIS A 72 -31.41 -11.21 28.39
N LYS A 73 -30.62 -11.91 27.56
CA LYS A 73 -29.88 -13.11 27.97
C LYS A 73 -28.88 -12.83 29.10
N VAL A 74 -28.21 -11.68 29.06
CA VAL A 74 -27.27 -11.26 30.12
C VAL A 74 -28.02 -10.92 31.40
N ALA A 75 -29.13 -10.18 31.33
CA ALA A 75 -29.96 -9.85 32.49
C ALA A 75 -30.47 -11.11 33.20
N TYR A 76 -31.00 -12.08 32.44
CA TYR A 76 -31.40 -13.39 32.95
C TYR A 76 -30.24 -14.12 33.65
N LYS A 77 -29.07 -14.22 32.99
CA LYS A 77 -27.89 -14.87 33.57
C LYS A 77 -27.43 -14.19 34.85
N ASN A 78 -27.42 -12.87 34.90
CA ASN A 78 -26.98 -12.09 36.05
C ASN A 78 -27.90 -12.31 37.25
N LYS A 79 -29.23 -12.27 37.07
CA LYS A 79 -30.20 -12.53 38.14
C LYS A 79 -29.97 -13.89 38.83
N ILE A 80 -29.65 -14.92 38.05
CA ILE A 80 -29.38 -16.28 38.55
C ILE A 80 -27.98 -16.39 39.18
N ALA A 81 -26.97 -15.79 38.53
CA ALA A 81 -25.58 -15.86 38.97
C ALA A 81 -25.39 -15.22 40.34
N VAL A 82 -26.04 -14.08 40.63
CA VAL A 82 -25.94 -13.39 41.93
C VAL A 82 -26.34 -14.30 43.09
N LEU A 83 -27.47 -15.01 42.97
CA LEU A 83 -27.95 -15.91 44.02
C LEU A 83 -27.05 -17.13 44.16
N LYS A 84 -26.61 -17.72 43.03
CA LYS A 84 -25.69 -18.87 43.02
C LYS A 84 -24.33 -18.53 43.64
N ASP A 85 -23.78 -17.38 43.31
CA ASP A 85 -22.50 -16.90 43.85
C ASP A 85 -22.63 -16.55 45.34
N SER A 86 -23.77 -16.02 45.78
CA SER A 86 -24.02 -15.75 47.20
C SER A 86 -24.03 -17.04 48.04
N VAL A 87 -24.65 -18.11 47.55
CA VAL A 87 -24.61 -19.44 48.20
C VAL A 87 -23.18 -19.99 48.25
N LYS A 88 -22.44 -19.85 47.15
CA LYS A 88 -21.05 -20.31 47.05
C LYS A 88 -20.13 -19.56 48.02
N LYS A 89 -20.29 -18.24 48.13
CA LYS A 89 -19.48 -17.41 49.05
C LYS A 89 -19.68 -17.79 50.51
N LEU A 90 -20.86 -18.27 50.91
CA LEU A 90 -21.17 -18.69 52.29
C LEU A 90 -20.78 -20.15 52.59
N SER A 91 -20.09 -20.86 51.69
CA SER A 91 -19.76 -22.28 51.88
C SER A 91 -18.86 -22.57 53.09
N PHE A 92 -18.10 -21.58 53.55
CA PHE A 92 -17.24 -21.71 54.74
C PHE A 92 -18.02 -21.83 56.06
N ALA A 93 -19.31 -21.50 56.09
CA ALA A 93 -20.14 -21.60 57.31
C ALA A 93 -20.63 -23.04 57.61
N ASN A 94 -20.30 -24.01 56.75
CA ASN A 94 -20.73 -25.41 56.89
C ASN A 94 -20.18 -26.09 58.16
N SER A 95 -19.01 -25.69 58.64
CA SER A 95 -18.44 -26.17 59.91
C SER A 95 -17.49 -25.12 60.50
N THR A 96 -17.15 -25.27 61.78
CA THR A 96 -16.39 -24.25 62.54
C THR A 96 -14.94 -24.13 62.07
N ILE A 97 -14.30 -25.24 61.67
CA ILE A 97 -12.92 -25.24 61.16
C ILE A 97 -12.77 -24.46 59.82
N PRO A 98 -13.62 -24.66 58.79
CA PRO A 98 -13.63 -23.83 57.59
C PRO A 98 -13.90 -22.34 57.86
N LEU A 99 -14.76 -21.98 58.82
CA LEU A 99 -14.98 -20.60 59.23
C LEU A 99 -13.71 -20.00 59.85
N LEU A 100 -13.05 -20.74 60.75
CA LEU A 100 -11.77 -20.35 61.34
C LEU A 100 -10.69 -20.19 60.26
N ASN A 101 -10.60 -21.12 59.30
CA ASN A 101 -9.68 -21.00 58.16
C ASN A 101 -9.97 -19.76 57.31
N PHE A 102 -11.25 -19.40 57.13
CA PHE A 102 -11.65 -18.20 56.42
C PHE A 102 -11.22 -16.93 57.18
N GLU A 103 -11.49 -16.84 58.48
CA GLU A 103 -11.08 -15.69 59.30
C GLU A 103 -9.55 -15.60 59.42
N LEU A 104 -8.83 -16.71 59.59
CA LEU A 104 -7.36 -16.72 59.56
C LEU A 104 -6.81 -16.26 58.20
N LYS A 105 -7.42 -16.67 57.09
CA LYS A 105 -7.03 -16.22 55.75
C LYS A 105 -7.30 -14.73 55.55
N LYS A 106 -8.43 -14.23 56.06
CA LYS A 106 -8.79 -12.81 56.04
C LYS A 106 -7.81 -11.97 56.87
N LEU A 107 -7.36 -12.46 58.03
CA LEU A 107 -6.30 -11.82 58.82
C LEU A 107 -4.96 -11.80 58.07
N LYS A 108 -4.56 -12.90 57.42
CA LYS A 108 -3.36 -12.94 56.56
C LYS A 108 -3.45 -11.99 55.37
N LEU A 109 -4.62 -11.84 54.76
CA LEU A 109 -4.84 -10.89 53.68
C LEU A 109 -4.74 -9.45 54.19
N LYS A 110 -5.38 -9.12 55.32
CA LYS A 110 -5.22 -7.81 55.96
C LYS A 110 -3.77 -7.48 56.26
N LEU A 111 -3.01 -8.43 56.81
CA LEU A 111 -1.56 -8.25 57.03
C LEU A 111 -0.83 -7.92 55.73
N LYS A 112 -1.12 -8.66 54.65
CA LYS A 112 -0.52 -8.40 53.33
C LYS A 112 -0.93 -7.03 52.77
N ASP A 113 -2.17 -6.61 52.98
CA ASP A 113 -2.66 -5.31 52.55
C ASP A 113 -1.96 -4.19 53.35
N THR A 114 -1.81 -4.33 54.67
CA THR A 114 -1.03 -3.41 55.52
C THR A 114 0.44 -3.34 55.06
N GLN A 115 1.07 -4.48 54.76
CA GLN A 115 2.45 -4.52 54.23
C GLN A 115 2.58 -3.87 52.85
N THR A 116 1.59 -4.10 51.98
CA THR A 116 1.57 -3.50 50.64
C THR A 116 1.36 -2.01 50.72
N TYR A 117 0.43 -1.56 51.57
CA TYR A 117 0.20 -0.15 51.88
C TYR A 117 1.48 0.53 52.39
N ALA A 118 2.14 -0.06 53.38
CA ALA A 118 3.39 0.49 53.92
C ALA A 118 4.48 0.60 52.83
N LYS A 119 4.62 -0.42 51.98
CA LYS A 119 5.59 -0.43 50.88
C LYS A 119 5.28 0.62 49.81
N ASP A 120 4.03 0.73 49.40
CA ASP A 120 3.59 1.69 48.39
C ASP A 120 3.66 3.12 48.92
N PHE A 121 3.36 3.33 50.20
CA PHE A 121 3.51 4.60 50.89
C PHE A 121 4.97 5.05 50.92
N VAL A 122 5.91 4.18 51.32
CA VAL A 122 7.36 4.48 51.31
C VAL A 122 7.87 4.74 49.90
N TYR A 123 7.44 3.96 48.90
CA TYR A 123 7.82 4.17 47.51
C TYR A 123 7.33 5.53 46.99
N SER A 124 6.08 5.89 47.28
CA SER A 124 5.50 7.20 46.95
C SER A 124 6.28 8.34 47.61
N LEU A 125 6.57 8.21 48.91
CA LEU A 125 7.33 9.19 49.68
C LEU A 125 8.76 9.40 49.11
N SER A 126 9.41 8.35 48.61
CA SER A 126 10.75 8.43 47.98
C SER A 126 10.78 9.22 46.66
N LYS A 127 9.62 9.43 46.02
CA LYS A 127 9.46 10.18 44.77
C LYS A 127 8.93 11.60 44.98
N SER A 128 8.56 11.95 46.21
CA SER A 128 8.05 13.28 46.59
C SER A 128 9.17 14.33 46.68
N ALA A 129 8.80 15.61 46.53
CA ALA A 129 9.70 16.74 46.62
C ALA A 129 9.96 17.23 48.06
N ASP A 130 9.42 16.55 49.09
CA ASP A 130 9.45 17.00 50.48
C ASP A 130 10.87 17.04 51.06
N GLU A 131 11.06 17.88 52.09
CA GLU A 131 12.32 17.98 52.84
C GLU A 131 12.66 16.69 53.60
N LEU A 132 13.96 16.47 53.85
CA LEU A 132 14.45 15.21 54.42
C LEU A 132 13.87 14.93 55.82
N ASN A 133 13.74 15.96 56.67
CA ASN A 133 13.25 15.80 58.05
C ASN A 133 11.76 15.40 58.06
N THR A 134 10.93 16.03 57.23
CA THR A 134 9.50 15.70 57.09
C THR A 134 9.29 14.27 56.57
N LYS A 135 10.20 13.77 55.73
CA LYS A 135 10.17 12.38 55.27
C LYS A 135 10.49 11.39 56.38
N LEU A 136 11.43 11.71 57.27
CA LEU A 136 11.80 10.86 58.40
C LEU A 136 10.65 10.78 59.43
N ASP A 137 10.03 11.92 59.77
CA ASP A 137 8.89 11.96 60.69
C ASP A 137 7.70 11.13 60.20
N ASN A 138 7.38 11.22 58.90
CA ASN A 138 6.31 10.44 58.29
C ASN A 138 6.61 8.93 58.27
N ILE A 139 7.87 8.54 58.09
CA ILE A 139 8.29 7.14 58.15
C ILE A 139 8.16 6.60 59.58
N ASP A 140 8.52 7.40 60.59
CA ASP A 140 8.43 6.95 61.99
C ASP A 140 6.97 6.87 62.46
N ASN A 141 6.11 7.81 62.06
CA ASN A 141 4.66 7.70 62.28
C ASN A 141 4.06 6.46 61.59
N LEU A 142 4.47 6.16 60.35
CA LEU A 142 4.05 4.95 59.66
C LEU A 142 4.48 3.69 60.43
N LYS A 143 5.73 3.62 60.91
CA LYS A 143 6.22 2.47 61.69
C LYS A 143 5.39 2.24 62.95
N ILE A 144 5.07 3.31 63.70
CA ILE A 144 4.27 3.22 64.94
C ILE A 144 2.88 2.67 64.62
N THR A 145 2.20 3.27 63.64
CA THR A 145 0.83 2.89 63.25
C THR A 145 0.76 1.48 62.68
N THR A 146 1.65 1.11 61.75
CA THR A 146 1.68 -0.25 61.19
C THR A 146 2.03 -1.31 62.23
N ARG A 147 2.94 -0.99 63.16
CA ARG A 147 3.33 -1.94 64.21
C ARG A 147 2.19 -2.19 65.19
N ALA A 148 1.41 -1.16 65.54
CA ALA A 148 0.22 -1.30 66.37
C ALA A 148 -0.84 -2.19 65.69
N GLU A 149 -1.11 -1.96 64.40
CA GLU A 149 -2.06 -2.77 63.61
C GLU A 149 -1.58 -4.21 63.43
N GLU A 150 -0.30 -4.44 63.13
CA GLU A 150 0.29 -5.78 63.00
C GLU A 150 0.20 -6.57 64.31
N LEU A 151 0.45 -5.92 65.46
CA LEU A 151 0.32 -6.54 66.77
C LEU A 151 -1.13 -6.92 67.08
N GLU A 152 -2.11 -6.09 66.72
CA GLU A 152 -3.53 -6.41 66.91
C GLU A 152 -3.97 -7.57 66.01
N LEU A 153 -3.54 -7.57 64.74
CA LEU A 153 -3.78 -8.67 63.80
C LEU A 153 -3.14 -9.97 64.29
N PHE A 154 -1.92 -9.90 64.82
CA PHE A 154 -1.20 -11.03 65.39
C PHE A 154 -1.94 -11.62 66.59
N LYS A 155 -2.37 -10.78 67.56
CA LYS A 155 -3.19 -11.22 68.71
C LYS A 155 -4.43 -11.99 68.27
N LYS A 156 -5.21 -11.44 67.32
CA LYS A 156 -6.41 -12.11 66.80
C LYS A 156 -6.09 -13.40 66.05
N PHE A 157 -4.99 -13.42 65.29
CA PHE A 157 -4.53 -14.59 64.58
C PHE A 157 -4.15 -15.72 65.54
N THR A 158 -3.42 -15.41 66.61
CA THR A 158 -3.01 -16.35 67.66
C THR A 158 -4.20 -16.92 68.41
N ILE A 159 -5.18 -16.09 68.77
CA ILE A 159 -6.39 -16.58 69.45
C ILE A 159 -7.15 -17.58 68.55
N TYR A 160 -7.33 -17.27 67.27
CA TYR A 160 -8.02 -18.16 66.33
C TYR A 160 -7.18 -19.38 65.93
N SER A 161 -5.85 -19.30 65.91
CA SER A 161 -4.95 -20.44 65.65
C SER A 161 -5.01 -21.43 66.81
N ILE A 162 -4.96 -20.96 68.06
CA ILE A 162 -5.06 -21.79 69.27
C ILE A 162 -6.41 -22.53 69.31
N ILE A 163 -7.52 -21.82 69.09
CA ILE A 163 -8.87 -22.45 69.03
C ILE A 163 -8.91 -23.52 67.94
N LYS A 164 -8.35 -23.23 66.76
CA LYS A 164 -8.30 -24.19 65.65
C LYS A 164 -7.47 -25.43 66.00
N ILE A 165 -6.28 -25.25 66.59
CA ILE A 165 -5.38 -26.34 66.97
C ILE A 165 -6.07 -27.24 68.01
N TYR A 166 -6.71 -26.63 69.01
CA TYR A 166 -7.49 -27.36 70.02
C TYR A 166 -8.60 -28.20 69.38
N LEU A 167 -9.46 -27.60 68.54
CA LEU A 167 -10.56 -28.29 67.85
C LEU A 167 -10.11 -29.37 66.85
N GLN A 168 -8.85 -29.33 66.39
CA GLN A 168 -8.30 -30.35 65.49
C GLN A 168 -7.75 -31.57 66.24
N LYS A 169 -7.38 -31.40 67.51
CA LYS A 169 -6.69 -32.43 68.31
C LYS A 169 -7.57 -33.04 69.39
N HIS A 170 -8.58 -32.30 69.84
CA HIS A 170 -9.43 -32.66 70.96
C HIS A 170 -10.92 -32.52 70.59
N GLN A 171 -11.75 -33.40 71.14
CA GLN A 171 -13.19 -33.42 70.90
C GLN A 171 -14.00 -32.74 72.01
N ASP A 172 -13.39 -32.53 73.18
CA ASP A 172 -13.92 -31.72 74.28
C ASP A 172 -13.90 -30.22 73.94
N ARG A 173 -14.74 -29.45 74.64
CA ARG A 173 -14.90 -28.00 74.44
C ARG A 173 -14.55 -27.21 75.70
N ASP A 174 -13.69 -27.81 76.52
CA ASP A 174 -13.28 -27.26 77.81
C ASP A 174 -12.07 -26.32 77.66
N PHE A 175 -11.46 -26.26 76.47
CA PHE A 175 -10.36 -25.35 76.11
C PHE A 175 -9.22 -25.29 77.14
N ASP A 176 -8.88 -26.45 77.71
CA ASP A 176 -7.73 -26.60 78.60
C ASP A 176 -6.42 -26.52 77.80
N ILE A 177 -5.74 -25.37 77.90
CA ILE A 177 -4.54 -25.07 77.10
C ILE A 177 -3.35 -25.95 77.49
N SER A 178 -3.34 -26.52 78.70
CA SER A 178 -2.27 -27.43 79.12
C SER A 178 -2.13 -28.62 78.15
N LYS A 179 -3.26 -29.12 77.61
CA LYS A 179 -3.33 -30.24 76.67
C LYS A 179 -2.66 -29.96 75.31
N ILE A 180 -2.59 -28.69 74.91
CA ILE A 180 -2.05 -28.28 73.60
C ILE A 180 -0.76 -27.48 73.70
N LYS A 181 -0.21 -27.25 74.90
CA LYS A 181 0.96 -26.41 75.14
C LYS A 181 2.19 -26.82 74.30
N ILE A 182 2.35 -28.12 74.04
CA ILE A 182 3.44 -28.69 73.20
C ILE A 182 3.32 -28.27 71.72
N PHE A 183 2.12 -27.94 71.25
CA PHE A 183 1.85 -27.56 69.85
C PHE A 183 1.82 -26.04 69.62
N LEU A 184 2.03 -25.24 70.67
CA LEU A 184 2.05 -23.79 70.59
C LEU A 184 3.48 -23.27 70.42
N LEU A 185 3.63 -22.19 69.65
CA LEU A 185 4.91 -21.50 69.53
C LEU A 185 5.21 -20.70 70.81
N GLU A 186 6.50 -20.46 71.09
CA GLU A 186 6.95 -19.74 72.29
C GLU A 186 6.30 -18.34 72.43
N ASN A 187 6.13 -17.64 71.32
CA ASN A 187 5.42 -16.35 71.27
C ASN A 187 3.91 -16.45 71.52
N GLU A 188 3.28 -17.60 71.22
CA GLU A 188 1.87 -17.85 71.51
C GLU A 188 1.68 -18.17 73.00
N ILE A 189 2.62 -18.91 73.60
CA ILE A 189 2.66 -19.22 75.04
C ILE A 189 2.79 -17.92 75.86
N LEU A 190 3.74 -17.06 75.51
CA LEU A 190 3.95 -15.74 76.12
C LEU A 190 2.71 -14.83 76.05
N LEU A 191 1.90 -14.96 74.99
CA LEU A 191 0.70 -14.17 74.78
C LEU A 191 -0.47 -14.71 75.64
N VAL A 192 -0.58 -16.02 75.77
CA VAL A 192 -1.53 -16.70 76.65
C VAL A 192 -1.25 -16.40 78.12
N GLU A 193 0.02 -16.40 78.53
CA GLU A 193 0.44 -16.10 79.91
C GLU A 193 0.17 -14.65 80.34
N LYS A 194 0.02 -13.73 79.38
CA LYS A 194 -0.36 -12.32 79.63
C LYS A 194 -1.86 -12.08 79.79
N ILE A 195 -2.70 -13.10 79.63
CA ILE A 195 -4.16 -13.00 79.80
C ILE A 195 -4.50 -13.19 81.29
N ASN A 196 -4.78 -12.09 82.00
CA ASN A 196 -4.96 -12.04 83.46
C ASN A 196 -6.30 -12.64 83.99
N THR A 197 -7.00 -13.45 83.20
CA THR A 197 -8.32 -14.04 83.55
C THR A 197 -8.31 -15.55 83.30
N ASN A 198 -9.31 -16.28 83.81
CA ASN A 198 -9.44 -17.73 83.62
C ASN A 198 -9.34 -18.11 82.13
N ILE A 199 -8.20 -18.71 81.76
CA ILE A 199 -7.77 -18.88 80.37
C ILE A 199 -8.74 -19.78 79.59
N SER A 200 -9.16 -20.90 80.18
CA SER A 200 -10.12 -21.84 79.57
C SER A 200 -11.45 -21.15 79.25
N GLU A 201 -11.95 -20.33 80.18
CA GLU A 201 -13.22 -19.63 80.06
C GLU A 201 -13.20 -18.52 79.01
N PHE A 202 -12.06 -17.82 78.88
CA PHE A 202 -11.84 -16.84 77.80
C PHE A 202 -11.94 -17.49 76.41
N PHE A 203 -11.22 -18.59 76.18
CA PHE A 203 -11.24 -19.28 74.88
C PHE A 203 -12.59 -19.94 74.58
N LYS A 204 -13.28 -20.45 75.60
CA LYS A 204 -14.65 -20.97 75.49
C LYS A 204 -15.62 -19.88 75.05
N THR A 205 -15.57 -18.70 75.68
CA THR A 205 -16.41 -17.55 75.32
C THR A 205 -16.17 -17.09 73.87
N VAL A 206 -14.90 -17.04 73.45
CA VAL A 206 -14.55 -16.67 72.06
C VAL A 206 -15.06 -17.72 71.06
N TYR A 207 -14.93 -19.01 71.37
CA TYR A 207 -15.48 -20.08 70.54
C TYR A 207 -17.01 -20.01 70.40
N GLU A 208 -17.73 -19.79 71.50
CA GLU A 208 -19.19 -19.67 71.49
C GLU A 208 -19.68 -18.51 70.60
N ASN A 209 -18.97 -17.38 70.63
CA ASN A 209 -19.26 -16.24 69.75
C ASN A 209 -19.04 -16.60 68.26
N ILE A 210 -17.97 -17.33 67.95
CA ILE A 210 -17.69 -17.82 66.59
C ILE A 210 -18.76 -18.82 66.14
N GLU A 211 -19.23 -19.69 67.03
CA GLU A 211 -20.23 -20.70 66.72
C GLU A 211 -21.63 -20.08 66.51
N LYS A 212 -22.01 -19.08 67.32
CA LYS A 212 -23.21 -18.25 67.08
C LYS A 212 -23.16 -17.58 65.71
N GLN A 213 -22.01 -17.00 65.36
CA GLN A 213 -21.81 -16.38 64.04
C GLN A 213 -21.90 -17.42 62.90
N ARG A 214 -21.34 -18.62 63.09
CA ARG A 214 -21.43 -19.72 62.12
C ARG A 214 -22.87 -20.12 61.85
N LEU A 215 -23.67 -20.32 62.90
CA LEU A 215 -25.07 -20.72 62.80
C LEU A 215 -25.91 -19.67 62.07
N TYR A 216 -25.72 -18.39 62.40
CA TYR A 216 -26.36 -17.28 61.68
C TYR A 216 -26.04 -17.32 60.17
N LEU A 217 -24.76 -17.47 59.80
CA LEU A 217 -24.33 -17.52 58.41
C LEU A 217 -24.81 -18.78 57.67
N PHE A 218 -24.91 -19.92 58.36
CA PHE A 218 -25.44 -21.16 57.82
C PHE A 218 -26.93 -21.05 57.50
N ASN A 219 -27.73 -20.51 58.43
CA ASN A 219 -29.16 -20.29 58.21
C ASN A 219 -29.42 -19.33 57.05
N LYS A 220 -28.65 -18.24 56.97
CA LYS A 220 -28.70 -17.28 55.86
C LYS A 220 -28.37 -17.93 54.51
N LYS A 221 -27.42 -18.87 54.48
CA LYS A 221 -27.08 -19.63 53.27
C LYS A 221 -28.24 -20.52 52.82
N GLN A 222 -28.90 -21.22 53.75
CA GLN A 222 -30.05 -22.08 53.45
C GLN A 222 -31.23 -21.28 52.90
N GLU A 223 -31.52 -20.12 53.49
CA GLU A 223 -32.54 -19.19 53.01
C GLU A 223 -32.27 -18.74 51.56
N ILE A 224 -31.03 -18.33 51.25
CA ILE A 224 -30.64 -17.92 49.90
C ILE A 224 -30.72 -19.10 48.91
N TRP A 225 -30.40 -20.32 49.35
CA TRP A 225 -30.48 -21.52 48.50
C TRP A 225 -31.91 -21.89 48.15
N GLN A 226 -32.84 -21.83 49.12
CA GLN A 226 -34.27 -22.00 48.87
C GLN A 226 -34.81 -20.91 47.93
N LYS A 227 -34.39 -19.66 48.11
CA LYS A 227 -34.73 -18.55 47.22
C LYS A 227 -34.20 -18.77 45.79
N TYR A 228 -32.98 -19.29 45.64
CA TYR A 228 -32.40 -19.63 44.34
C TYR A 228 -33.23 -20.68 43.58
N GLN A 229 -33.65 -21.76 44.25
CA GLN A 229 -34.41 -22.83 43.61
C GLN A 229 -35.78 -22.34 43.08
N LYS A 230 -36.50 -21.55 43.88
CA LYS A 230 -37.78 -20.97 43.47
C LYS A 230 -37.62 -19.99 42.31
N THR A 231 -36.65 -19.08 42.39
CA THR A 231 -36.43 -18.04 41.37
C THR A 231 -35.91 -18.60 40.04
N TYR A 232 -35.10 -19.67 40.06
CA TYR A 232 -34.51 -20.25 38.84
C TYR A 232 -35.57 -20.73 37.84
N LYS A 233 -36.60 -21.46 38.31
CA LYS A 233 -37.64 -22.01 37.45
C LYS A 233 -38.50 -20.89 36.84
N LEU A 234 -38.92 -19.95 37.66
CA LEU A 234 -39.75 -18.79 37.27
C LEU A 234 -39.05 -17.90 36.22
N GLU A 235 -37.80 -17.49 36.48
CA GLU A 235 -37.05 -16.60 35.58
C GLU A 235 -36.74 -17.27 34.23
N LYS A 236 -36.60 -18.61 34.19
CA LYS A 236 -36.39 -19.35 32.94
C LYS A 236 -37.63 -19.35 32.05
N GLU A 237 -38.82 -19.51 32.64
CA GLU A 237 -40.09 -19.45 31.91
C GLU A 237 -40.37 -18.03 31.39
N LEU A 238 -40.18 -17.01 32.23
CA LEU A 238 -40.30 -15.59 31.84
C LEU A 238 -39.36 -15.24 30.68
N TYR A 239 -38.09 -15.67 30.76
CA TYR A 239 -37.11 -15.47 29.71
C TYR A 239 -37.58 -16.00 28.34
N GLN A 240 -38.17 -17.20 28.31
CA GLN A 240 -38.62 -17.80 27.06
C GLN A 240 -39.83 -17.05 26.45
N LYS A 241 -40.77 -16.63 27.30
CA LYS A 241 -41.96 -15.87 26.88
C LYS A 241 -41.57 -14.52 26.30
N GLU A 242 -40.73 -13.76 27.00
CA GLU A 242 -40.29 -12.43 26.56
C GLU A 242 -39.42 -12.50 25.30
N LYS A 243 -38.54 -13.49 25.18
CA LYS A 243 -37.74 -13.73 23.97
C LYS A 243 -38.64 -13.88 22.72
N LYS A 244 -39.72 -14.66 22.81
CA LYS A 244 -40.65 -14.86 21.69
C LYS A 244 -41.39 -13.55 21.34
N SER A 245 -41.82 -12.80 22.36
CA SER A 245 -42.49 -11.49 22.19
C SER A 245 -41.61 -10.48 21.44
N ILE A 246 -40.34 -10.32 21.86
CA ILE A 246 -39.37 -9.39 21.24
C ILE A 246 -39.14 -9.70 19.75
N ILE A 247 -39.08 -10.99 19.40
CA ILE A 247 -38.90 -11.43 18.01
C ILE A 247 -40.14 -11.06 17.18
N LEU A 248 -41.33 -11.40 17.66
CA LEU A 248 -42.60 -11.15 16.98
C LEU A 248 -42.83 -9.66 16.72
N GLU A 249 -42.67 -8.82 17.75
CA GLU A 249 -42.87 -7.37 17.65
C GLU A 249 -41.92 -6.73 16.62
N THR A 250 -40.66 -7.20 16.59
CA THR A 250 -39.68 -6.69 15.61
C THR A 250 -40.04 -7.10 14.18
N GLN A 251 -40.52 -8.34 13.99
CA GLN A 251 -40.95 -8.83 12.67
C GLN A 251 -42.13 -8.02 12.12
N GLN A 252 -43.13 -7.71 12.96
CA GLN A 252 -44.25 -6.85 12.57
C GLN A 252 -43.80 -5.45 12.15
N LYS A 253 -42.85 -4.85 12.87
CA LYS A 253 -42.26 -3.54 12.50
C LYS A 253 -41.55 -3.59 11.14
N ILE A 254 -40.83 -4.67 10.85
CA ILE A 254 -40.15 -4.86 9.55
C ILE A 254 -41.18 -4.98 8.42
N LEU A 255 -42.24 -5.77 8.62
CA LEU A 255 -43.30 -5.97 7.63
C LEU A 255 -44.00 -4.64 7.29
N ASN A 256 -44.37 -3.86 8.30
CA ASN A 256 -44.99 -2.54 8.13
C ASN A 256 -44.10 -1.55 7.38
N LEU A 257 -42.79 -1.57 7.62
CA LEU A 257 -41.83 -0.75 6.88
C LEU A 257 -41.74 -1.16 5.40
N GLU A 258 -41.77 -2.46 5.11
CA GLU A 258 -41.73 -2.98 3.74
C GLU A 258 -42.98 -2.57 2.95
N TYR A 259 -44.16 -2.66 3.56
CA TYR A 259 -45.41 -2.22 2.97
C TYR A 259 -45.38 -0.72 2.61
N LYS A 260 -44.98 0.14 3.56
CA LYS A 260 -44.86 1.59 3.33
C LYS A 260 -43.88 1.93 2.20
N PHE A 261 -42.77 1.21 2.11
CA PHE A 261 -41.78 1.39 1.04
C PHE A 261 -42.33 1.01 -0.34
N LYS A 262 -42.99 -0.15 -0.47
CA LYS A 262 -43.56 -0.61 -1.74
C LYS A 262 -44.65 0.33 -2.27
N SER A 263 -45.55 0.78 -1.39
CA SER A 263 -46.61 1.73 -1.74
C SER A 263 -46.02 3.02 -2.36
N LYS A 264 -45.04 3.64 -1.69
CA LYS A 264 -44.40 4.88 -2.15
C LYS A 264 -43.68 4.75 -3.50
N ILE A 265 -43.12 3.58 -3.82
CA ILE A 265 -42.51 3.32 -5.13
C ILE A 265 -43.57 3.25 -6.23
N SER A 266 -44.71 2.63 -5.95
CA SER A 266 -45.79 2.50 -6.94
C SER A 266 -46.36 3.86 -7.37
N GLU A 267 -46.56 4.77 -6.42
CA GLU A 267 -47.01 6.15 -6.66
C GLU A 267 -46.03 6.93 -7.55
N LEU A 268 -44.73 6.88 -7.22
CA LEU A 268 -43.67 7.53 -8.01
C LEU A 268 -43.59 7.01 -9.45
N ASN A 269 -43.83 5.70 -9.66
CA ASN A 269 -43.83 5.10 -10.99
C ASN A 269 -45.06 5.53 -11.81
N ALA A 270 -46.22 5.67 -11.18
CA ALA A 270 -47.44 6.15 -11.83
C ALA A 270 -47.30 7.61 -12.29
N GLU A 271 -46.71 8.47 -11.45
CA GLU A 271 -46.43 9.87 -11.79
C GLU A 271 -45.47 10.01 -13.00
N ASN A 272 -44.45 9.15 -13.06
CA ASN A 272 -43.48 9.14 -14.15
C ASN A 272 -44.13 8.79 -15.52
N ARG A 273 -45.08 7.84 -15.52
CA ARG A 273 -45.82 7.45 -16.73
C ARG A 273 -46.63 8.61 -17.30
N LYS A 274 -47.43 9.29 -16.46
CA LYS A 274 -48.25 10.44 -16.86
C LYS A 274 -47.42 11.57 -17.48
N LYS A 275 -46.25 11.87 -16.90
CA LYS A 275 -45.35 12.92 -17.43
C LYS A 275 -44.72 12.54 -18.77
N LYS A 276 -44.42 11.26 -18.99
CA LYS A 276 -43.90 10.75 -20.26
C LYS A 276 -44.90 10.97 -21.40
N GLU A 277 -46.17 10.63 -21.17
CA GLU A 277 -47.25 10.77 -22.15
C GLU A 277 -47.47 12.24 -22.54
N ALA A 278 -47.55 13.14 -21.57
CA ALA A 278 -47.68 14.59 -21.81
C ALA A 278 -46.52 15.18 -22.62
N SER A 279 -45.31 14.64 -22.45
CA SER A 279 -44.11 15.09 -23.18
C SER A 279 -44.10 14.65 -24.65
N LEU A 280 -44.59 13.44 -24.94
CA LEU A 280 -44.68 12.90 -26.30
C LEU A 280 -45.74 13.66 -27.13
N ALA A 281 -46.85 14.04 -26.51
CA ALA A 281 -47.91 14.83 -27.15
C ALA A 281 -47.40 16.20 -27.65
N LYS A 282 -46.58 16.89 -26.84
CA LYS A 282 -45.99 18.19 -27.23
C LYS A 282 -45.00 18.08 -28.41
N ILE A 283 -44.29 16.94 -28.52
CA ILE A 283 -43.40 16.67 -29.66
C ILE A 283 -44.18 16.52 -30.96
N ALA A 284 -45.34 15.84 -30.92
CA ALA A 284 -46.17 15.63 -32.10
C ALA A 284 -46.73 16.94 -32.65
N GLN A 285 -47.19 17.85 -31.78
CA GLN A 285 -47.86 19.10 -32.15
C GLN A 285 -46.94 20.11 -32.87
N GLN A 286 -45.63 20.12 -32.61
CA GLN A 286 -44.70 21.15 -33.11
C GLN A 286 -43.74 20.64 -34.20
N LYS A 287 -43.93 19.42 -34.71
CA LYS A 287 -42.96 18.73 -35.56
C LYS A 287 -42.70 19.43 -36.90
N GLU A 288 -43.73 19.89 -37.58
CA GLU A 288 -43.64 20.37 -38.97
C GLU A 288 -43.07 21.79 -39.09
N SER A 289 -43.46 22.69 -38.19
CA SER A 289 -42.93 24.07 -38.15
C SER A 289 -41.42 24.13 -37.87
N ILE A 290 -40.91 23.16 -37.12
CA ILE A 290 -39.50 23.05 -36.80
C ILE A 290 -38.68 22.51 -37.99
N LEU A 291 -39.23 21.59 -38.81
CA LEU A 291 -38.53 21.04 -39.97
C LEU A 291 -38.31 22.07 -41.09
N GLN A 292 -39.25 22.99 -41.29
CA GLN A 292 -39.15 24.02 -42.33
C GLN A 292 -38.04 25.04 -42.02
N SER A 293 -37.94 25.45 -40.75
CA SER A 293 -36.92 26.40 -40.30
C SER A 293 -35.52 25.77 -40.15
N GLU A 294 -35.43 24.44 -40.01
CA GLU A 294 -34.16 23.71 -40.03
C GLU A 294 -33.45 23.79 -41.39
N LYS A 295 -34.19 23.68 -42.51
CA LYS A 295 -33.61 23.73 -43.87
C LYS A 295 -32.99 25.09 -44.19
N ILE A 296 -33.71 26.18 -43.91
CA ILE A 296 -33.25 27.56 -44.18
C ILE A 296 -31.96 27.89 -43.43
N ASN A 297 -31.82 27.40 -42.19
CA ASN A 297 -30.65 27.66 -41.36
C ASN A 297 -29.41 26.84 -41.78
N GLN A 298 -29.58 25.63 -42.33
CA GLN A 298 -28.47 24.80 -42.78
C GLN A 298 -27.71 25.43 -43.96
N GLU A 299 -28.43 26.06 -44.90
CA GLU A 299 -27.83 26.73 -46.06
C GLU A 299 -26.97 27.93 -45.65
N LYS A 300 -27.47 28.78 -44.73
CA LYS A 300 -26.72 29.92 -44.17
C LYS A 300 -25.45 29.49 -43.44
N ILE A 301 -25.51 28.42 -42.65
CA ILE A 301 -24.37 27.89 -41.90
C ILE A 301 -23.29 27.36 -42.86
N ASN A 302 -23.68 26.62 -43.89
CA ASN A 302 -22.74 26.04 -44.86
C ASN A 302 -21.97 27.11 -45.64
N LYS A 303 -22.64 28.20 -46.05
CA LYS A 303 -22.02 29.34 -46.72
C LYS A 303 -20.95 30.02 -45.85
N THR A 304 -21.30 30.35 -44.60
CA THR A 304 -20.38 30.98 -43.63
C THR A 304 -19.15 30.11 -43.35
N ILE A 305 -19.32 28.78 -43.24
CA ILE A 305 -18.19 27.85 -43.03
C ILE A 305 -17.25 27.81 -44.24
N ALA A 306 -17.79 27.81 -45.46
CA ALA A 306 -17.00 27.77 -46.69
C ALA A 306 -16.12 29.03 -46.83
N GLU A 307 -16.69 30.22 -46.64
CA GLU A 307 -15.99 31.50 -46.68
C GLU A 307 -14.86 31.55 -45.63
N ALA A 308 -15.16 31.14 -44.39
CA ALA A 308 -14.18 31.11 -43.32
C ALA A 308 -13.04 30.11 -43.56
N LYS A 309 -13.31 28.96 -44.18
CA LYS A 309 -12.27 27.99 -44.58
C LYS A 309 -11.32 28.60 -45.60
N ALA A 310 -11.84 29.28 -46.64
CA ALA A 310 -11.03 29.96 -47.64
C ALA A 310 -10.11 31.03 -47.01
N GLN A 311 -10.67 31.90 -46.16
CA GLN A 311 -9.89 32.91 -45.44
C GLN A 311 -8.80 32.29 -44.54
N SER A 312 -9.11 31.17 -43.86
CA SER A 312 -8.15 30.49 -43.00
C SER A 312 -6.95 29.92 -43.79
N LYS A 313 -7.18 29.41 -45.00
CA LYS A 313 -6.13 28.87 -45.90
C LYS A 313 -5.20 29.98 -46.37
N LEU A 314 -5.76 31.14 -46.75
CA LEU A 314 -5.00 32.34 -47.12
C LEU A 314 -4.11 32.84 -45.96
N LEU A 315 -4.66 32.91 -44.75
CA LEU A 315 -3.88 33.28 -43.55
C LEU A 315 -2.77 32.27 -43.22
N GLN A 316 -3.01 30.98 -43.43
CA GLN A 316 -1.99 29.96 -43.19
C GLN A 316 -0.81 30.11 -44.16
N ALA A 317 -1.07 30.45 -45.42
CA ALA A 317 -0.02 30.77 -46.39
C ALA A 317 0.77 32.03 -45.96
N LYS A 318 0.07 33.10 -45.56
CA LYS A 318 0.69 34.34 -45.01
C LYS A 318 1.54 34.04 -43.77
N TYR A 319 1.06 33.22 -42.83
CA TYR A 319 1.83 32.84 -41.64
C TYR A 319 3.14 32.12 -41.99
N LYS A 320 3.13 31.23 -42.99
CA LYS A 320 4.33 30.52 -43.44
C LYS A 320 5.36 31.50 -44.05
N SER A 321 4.92 32.47 -44.86
CA SER A 321 5.82 33.46 -45.46
C SER A 321 6.38 34.45 -44.43
N PHE A 322 5.60 34.89 -43.43
CA PHE A 322 6.05 35.81 -42.38
C PHE A 322 7.08 35.23 -41.40
N LYS A 323 7.28 33.91 -41.38
CA LYS A 323 8.22 33.26 -40.44
C LYS A 323 9.65 33.77 -40.57
N ALA A 324 10.11 34.08 -41.78
CA ALA A 324 11.45 34.63 -42.03
C ALA A 324 11.58 36.07 -41.52
N PHE A 325 10.55 36.90 -41.77
CA PHE A 325 10.47 38.29 -41.32
C PHE A 325 10.59 38.43 -39.79
N TYR A 326 9.87 37.59 -39.03
CA TYR A 326 9.92 37.65 -37.55
C TYR A 326 11.25 37.22 -36.96
N LYS A 327 12.04 36.39 -37.66
CA LYS A 327 13.42 36.09 -37.23
C LYS A 327 14.30 37.34 -37.27
N GLN A 328 14.16 38.16 -38.32
CA GLN A 328 14.89 39.42 -38.46
C GLN A 328 14.39 40.48 -37.46
N ARG A 329 13.08 40.50 -37.16
CA ARG A 329 12.55 41.37 -36.10
C ARG A 329 13.06 40.97 -34.72
N ALA A 330 13.23 39.68 -34.45
CA ALA A 330 13.78 39.20 -33.19
C ALA A 330 15.23 39.66 -33.00
N THR A 331 16.08 39.57 -34.03
CA THR A 331 17.47 40.06 -33.97
C THR A 331 17.53 41.56 -33.74
N LEU A 332 16.67 42.35 -34.40
CA LEU A 332 16.56 43.78 -34.18
C LEU A 332 16.16 44.10 -32.73
N GLN A 333 15.16 43.40 -32.19
CA GLN A 333 14.72 43.60 -30.81
C GLN A 333 15.84 43.28 -29.81
N LEU A 334 16.67 42.28 -30.10
CA LEU A 334 17.83 41.96 -29.26
C LEU A 334 18.86 43.08 -29.26
N CYS A 335 19.12 43.68 -30.43
CA CYS A 335 20.00 44.85 -30.56
C CYS A 335 19.43 46.05 -29.80
N LYS A 336 18.11 46.26 -29.86
CA LYS A 336 17.40 47.28 -29.07
C LYS A 336 17.52 47.03 -27.57
N ASP A 337 17.28 45.80 -27.11
CA ASP A 337 17.41 45.44 -25.69
C ASP A 337 18.85 45.69 -25.19
N LEU A 338 19.87 45.39 -26.01
CA LEU A 338 21.28 45.72 -25.72
C LEU A 338 21.51 47.24 -25.63
N TYR A 339 21.08 48.00 -26.64
CA TYR A 339 21.18 49.47 -26.63
C TYR A 339 20.52 50.09 -25.40
N THR A 340 19.30 49.63 -25.07
CA THR A 340 18.55 50.13 -23.89
C THR A 340 19.30 49.85 -22.59
N PHE A 341 19.96 48.68 -22.48
CA PHE A 341 20.78 48.37 -21.32
C PHE A 341 22.01 49.28 -21.21
N LEU A 342 22.69 49.55 -22.34
CA LEU A 342 23.87 50.40 -22.35
C LEU A 342 23.52 51.86 -21.97
N VAL A 343 22.44 52.42 -22.53
CA VAL A 343 21.94 53.76 -22.17
C VAL A 343 21.54 53.84 -20.70
N LYS A 344 20.86 52.80 -20.17
CA LYS A 344 20.46 52.77 -18.76
C LYS A 344 21.64 52.78 -17.78
N ASN A 345 22.80 52.29 -18.19
CA ASN A 345 24.04 52.32 -17.40
C ASN A 345 24.92 53.54 -17.74
N SER A 346 24.31 54.63 -18.22
CA SER A 346 24.96 55.93 -18.45
C SER A 346 26.10 55.95 -19.48
N LEU A 347 26.11 55.01 -20.45
CA LEU A 347 27.08 55.00 -21.55
C LEU A 347 26.62 55.90 -22.71
N LYS A 348 27.50 56.78 -23.19
CA LYS A 348 27.21 57.72 -24.30
C LYS A 348 27.28 56.99 -25.65
N ILE A 349 26.13 56.53 -26.14
CA ILE A 349 25.98 55.94 -27.48
C ILE A 349 25.10 56.84 -28.34
N ASN A 350 25.50 57.05 -29.59
CA ASN A 350 24.70 57.78 -30.58
C ASN A 350 23.26 57.21 -30.67
N LYS A 351 22.28 58.08 -30.88
CA LYS A 351 20.87 57.67 -30.97
C LYS A 351 20.67 56.80 -32.21
N ILE A 352 20.36 55.52 -31.99
CA ILE A 352 20.08 54.56 -33.08
C ILE A 352 18.58 54.51 -33.33
N ASP A 353 18.17 54.62 -34.60
CA ASP A 353 16.77 54.42 -34.98
C ASP A 353 16.42 52.93 -35.06
N PHE A 354 15.56 52.49 -34.14
CA PHE A 354 14.99 51.15 -34.10
C PHE A 354 13.57 51.08 -34.71
N SER A 355 13.16 52.05 -35.53
CA SER A 355 11.91 51.96 -36.28
C SER A 355 11.96 50.83 -37.31
N PHE A 356 10.89 50.04 -37.41
CA PHE A 356 10.85 48.87 -38.31
C PHE A 356 9.47 48.61 -38.93
N ASN A 357 8.50 49.51 -38.73
CA ASN A 357 7.10 49.17 -38.94
C ASN A 357 6.69 48.98 -40.41
N ASN A 358 7.53 49.32 -41.40
CA ASN A 358 7.19 49.23 -42.83
C ASN A 358 8.27 48.58 -43.72
N LEU A 359 9.31 47.96 -43.14
CA LEU A 359 10.46 47.44 -43.91
C LEU A 359 10.21 46.04 -44.47
N SER A 360 10.73 45.74 -45.67
CA SER A 360 10.71 44.38 -46.22
C SER A 360 11.66 43.43 -45.45
N ALA A 361 11.52 42.10 -45.65
CA ALA A 361 12.39 41.14 -44.96
C ALA A 361 13.89 41.29 -45.33
N LEU A 362 14.16 41.81 -46.53
CA LEU A 362 15.50 42.03 -47.05
C LEU A 362 16.08 43.36 -46.51
N GLU A 363 15.27 44.43 -46.50
CA GLU A 363 15.61 45.70 -45.84
C GLU A 363 15.83 45.54 -44.33
N LEU A 364 15.03 44.72 -43.64
CA LEU A 364 15.26 44.39 -42.23
C LEU A 364 16.58 43.68 -42.00
N LYS A 365 17.00 42.82 -42.93
CA LYS A 365 18.28 42.15 -42.86
C LYS A 365 19.42 43.15 -43.04
N GLN A 366 19.29 44.09 -43.98
CA GLN A 366 20.25 45.18 -44.19
C GLN A 366 20.31 46.11 -42.97
N LYS A 367 19.16 46.57 -42.44
CA LYS A 367 19.10 47.41 -41.23
C LYS A 367 19.67 46.71 -40.00
N ASN A 368 19.44 45.40 -39.85
CA ASN A 368 20.10 44.60 -38.82
C ASN A 368 21.62 44.58 -38.97
N GLN A 369 22.13 44.43 -40.20
CA GLN A 369 23.58 44.45 -40.46
C GLN A 369 24.17 45.83 -40.15
N GLU A 370 23.48 46.90 -40.53
CA GLU A 370 23.89 48.28 -40.25
C GLU A 370 23.94 48.56 -38.74
N ILE A 371 22.88 48.23 -38.00
CA ILE A 371 22.83 48.39 -36.54
C ILE A 371 23.88 47.51 -35.84
N LEU A 372 24.13 46.30 -36.34
CA LEU A 372 25.21 45.46 -35.81
C LEU A 372 26.59 46.07 -36.09
N LYS A 373 26.80 46.71 -37.26
CA LYS A 373 28.04 47.44 -37.55
C LYS A 373 28.23 48.60 -36.60
N THR A 374 27.22 49.44 -36.37
CA THR A 374 27.31 50.59 -35.45
C THR A 374 27.54 50.15 -34.00
N LEU A 375 26.82 49.12 -33.53
CA LEU A 375 27.06 48.55 -32.20
C LEU A 375 28.45 47.93 -32.06
N ASN A 376 28.95 47.23 -33.09
CA ASN A 376 30.31 46.68 -33.05
C ASN A 376 31.39 47.76 -33.12
N ALA A 377 31.16 48.87 -33.83
CA ALA A 377 32.05 50.03 -33.81
C ALA A 377 32.16 50.61 -32.39
N PHE A 378 31.02 50.85 -31.71
CA PHE A 378 31.00 51.27 -30.31
C PHE A 378 31.71 50.28 -29.37
N LYS A 379 31.53 48.97 -29.58
CA LYS A 379 32.26 47.93 -28.82
C LYS A 379 33.78 48.05 -28.99
N ASN A 380 34.25 48.44 -30.18
CA ASN A 380 35.67 48.62 -30.47
C ASN A 380 36.22 49.93 -29.89
N GLU A 381 35.42 51.00 -29.86
CA GLU A 381 35.76 52.26 -29.19
C GLU A 381 35.91 52.08 -27.67
N GLU A 382 34.92 51.43 -27.03
CA GLU A 382 34.90 51.14 -25.59
C GLU A 382 35.61 49.83 -25.23
N LYS A 383 36.67 49.46 -25.97
CA LYS A 383 37.34 48.16 -25.80
C LYS A 383 37.95 47.97 -24.41
N SER A 384 38.29 49.05 -23.70
CA SER A 384 38.79 49.02 -22.32
C SER A 384 37.70 48.74 -21.27
N ASN A 385 36.42 48.95 -21.61
CA ASN A 385 35.30 48.84 -20.69
C ASN A 385 34.79 47.39 -20.58
N ILE A 386 35.05 46.77 -19.43
CA ILE A 386 34.70 45.36 -19.14
C ILE A 386 33.18 45.13 -19.21
N LEU A 387 32.39 46.12 -18.77
CA LEU A 387 30.93 46.04 -18.82
C LEU A 387 30.45 45.91 -20.27
N VAL A 388 30.99 46.74 -21.17
CA VAL A 388 30.67 46.73 -22.61
C VAL A 388 31.06 45.39 -23.23
N GLN A 389 32.28 44.88 -22.96
CA GLN A 389 32.70 43.57 -23.49
C GLN A 389 31.75 42.43 -23.08
N ASN A 390 31.37 42.37 -21.79
CA ASN A 390 30.48 41.34 -21.28
C ASN A 390 29.05 41.48 -21.83
N CYS A 391 28.55 42.71 -22.00
CA CYS A 391 27.25 42.96 -22.61
C CYS A 391 27.15 42.35 -24.00
N PHE A 392 28.12 42.64 -24.87
CA PHE A 392 28.16 42.13 -26.24
C PHE A 392 28.32 40.61 -26.28
N ALA A 393 29.23 40.05 -25.47
CA ALA A 393 29.44 38.60 -25.41
C ALA A 393 28.20 37.83 -24.94
N ILE A 394 27.39 38.41 -24.04
CA ILE A 394 26.19 37.78 -23.50
C ILE A 394 24.99 38.01 -24.43
N PHE A 395 24.72 39.24 -24.88
CA PHE A 395 23.56 39.53 -25.73
C PHE A 395 23.67 38.90 -27.13
N LEU A 396 24.80 39.08 -27.81
CA LEU A 396 24.99 38.71 -29.22
C LEU A 396 25.55 37.29 -29.42
N SER A 397 25.50 36.42 -28.40
CA SER A 397 25.92 35.03 -28.58
C SER A 397 24.97 34.27 -29.52
N LYS A 398 25.51 33.32 -30.30
CA LYS A 398 24.72 32.48 -31.24
C LYS A 398 23.53 31.79 -30.55
N THR A 399 23.75 31.26 -29.35
CA THR A 399 22.71 30.59 -28.55
C THR A 399 21.59 31.54 -28.13
N ASN A 400 21.94 32.77 -27.75
CA ASN A 400 20.97 33.78 -27.33
C ASN A 400 20.17 34.38 -28.48
N ILE A 401 20.78 34.51 -29.65
CA ILE A 401 20.08 34.87 -30.89
C ILE A 401 19.03 33.81 -31.24
N PHE A 402 19.42 32.54 -31.26
CA PHE A 402 18.49 31.43 -31.56
C PHE A 402 17.33 31.36 -30.56
N ARG A 403 17.62 31.47 -29.26
CA ARG A 403 16.60 31.45 -28.21
C ARG A 403 15.62 32.62 -28.33
N ASN A 404 16.11 33.81 -28.65
CA ASN A 404 15.24 34.98 -28.87
C ASN A 404 14.38 34.82 -30.13
N GLN A 405 14.93 34.27 -31.22
CA GLN A 405 14.15 33.94 -32.42
C GLN A 405 13.06 32.91 -32.13
N PHE A 406 13.36 31.89 -31.30
CA PHE A 406 12.36 30.90 -30.87
C PHE A 406 11.24 31.55 -30.05
N GLU A 407 11.56 32.42 -29.10
CA GLU A 407 10.55 33.13 -28.30
C GLU A 407 9.67 34.04 -29.16
N PHE A 408 10.25 34.78 -30.11
CA PHE A 408 9.48 35.59 -31.06
C PHE A 408 8.57 34.76 -31.99
N SER A 409 8.94 33.50 -32.26
CA SER A 409 8.06 32.58 -32.99
C SER A 409 6.78 32.25 -32.20
N LEU A 410 6.82 32.31 -30.85
CA LEU A 410 5.63 32.18 -30.00
C LEU A 410 4.70 33.39 -30.17
N LEU A 411 5.26 34.59 -30.26
CA LEU A 411 4.49 35.82 -30.50
C LEU A 411 3.84 35.80 -31.89
N LEU A 412 4.57 35.39 -32.93
CA LEU A 412 4.00 35.20 -34.28
C LEU A 412 2.87 34.17 -34.26
N LYS A 413 3.06 33.05 -33.54
CA LYS A 413 2.02 32.03 -33.37
C LYS A 413 0.80 32.58 -32.62
N SER A 414 1.01 33.41 -31.60
CA SER A 414 -0.06 34.10 -30.88
C SER A 414 -0.88 35.00 -31.82
N GLN A 415 -0.23 35.86 -32.60
CA GLN A 415 -0.89 36.76 -33.54
C GLN A 415 -1.69 36.00 -34.61
N TYR A 416 -1.09 34.95 -35.18
CA TYR A 416 -1.78 34.04 -36.10
C TYR A 416 -3.02 33.40 -35.47
N LYS A 417 -2.88 32.90 -34.24
CA LYS A 417 -3.99 32.30 -33.49
C LYS A 417 -5.10 33.31 -33.17
N LYS A 418 -4.74 34.57 -32.89
CA LYS A 418 -5.69 35.67 -32.68
C LYS A 418 -6.47 36.01 -33.96
N LEU A 419 -5.82 36.03 -35.13
CA LEU A 419 -6.49 36.25 -36.42
C LEU A 419 -7.40 35.08 -36.80
N ILE A 420 -6.93 33.84 -36.63
CA ILE A 420 -7.76 32.65 -36.81
C ILE A 420 -8.93 32.63 -35.83
N ALA A 421 -8.70 33.07 -34.59
CA ALA A 421 -9.75 33.15 -33.60
C ALA A 421 -10.88 34.07 -34.06
N LYS A 422 -10.56 35.25 -34.62
CA LYS A 422 -11.56 36.18 -35.19
C LYS A 422 -12.37 35.57 -36.32
N ILE A 423 -11.73 34.82 -37.22
CA ILE A 423 -12.44 34.14 -38.32
C ILE A 423 -13.34 33.04 -37.79
N LYS A 424 -12.86 32.25 -36.83
CA LYS A 424 -13.59 31.09 -36.32
C LYS A 424 -14.62 31.44 -35.26
N SER A 425 -14.50 32.59 -34.58
CA SER A 425 -15.38 32.96 -33.47
C SER A 425 -16.82 33.19 -33.89
N SER A 426 -17.09 33.41 -35.18
CA SER A 426 -18.44 33.58 -35.72
C SER A 426 -19.21 32.27 -35.89
N TYR A 427 -18.52 31.13 -36.01
CA TYR A 427 -19.19 29.84 -36.32
C TYR A 427 -18.68 28.64 -35.52
N SER A 428 -17.58 28.78 -34.77
CA SER A 428 -16.96 27.66 -34.05
C SER A 428 -16.35 28.06 -32.71
N TYR A 429 -16.51 27.19 -31.71
CA TYR A 429 -15.82 27.31 -30.42
C TYR A 429 -14.31 27.21 -30.50
N GLU A 430 -13.80 26.64 -31.59
CA GLU A 430 -12.39 26.67 -31.91
C GLU A 430 -11.86 28.12 -32.00
N GLY A 431 -12.71 29.10 -32.34
CA GLY A 431 -12.37 30.52 -32.28
C GLY A 431 -12.01 30.98 -30.86
N LYS A 432 -12.91 30.77 -29.88
CA LYS A 432 -12.67 31.11 -28.47
C LYS A 432 -11.44 30.38 -27.92
N PHE A 433 -11.26 29.09 -28.25
CA PHE A 433 -10.08 28.34 -27.81
C PHE A 433 -8.78 28.89 -28.40
N ASN A 434 -8.77 29.23 -29.70
CA ASN A 434 -7.60 29.86 -30.33
C ASN A 434 -7.31 31.25 -29.75
N LEU A 435 -8.32 31.99 -29.29
CA LEU A 435 -8.14 33.28 -28.62
C LEU A 435 -7.42 33.11 -27.27
N GLU A 436 -7.88 32.17 -26.43
CA GLU A 436 -7.21 31.87 -25.15
C GLU A 436 -5.81 31.28 -25.37
N GLU A 437 -5.63 30.42 -26.38
CA GLU A 437 -4.29 29.94 -26.77
C GLU A 437 -3.40 31.09 -27.24
N ALA A 438 -3.94 32.07 -27.97
CA ALA A 438 -3.19 33.26 -28.38
C ALA A 438 -2.75 34.11 -27.19
N LYS A 439 -3.66 34.37 -26.22
CA LYS A 439 -3.34 35.10 -24.99
C LYS A 439 -2.27 34.38 -24.18
N ALA A 440 -2.44 33.08 -23.94
CA ALA A 440 -1.47 32.28 -23.19
C ALA A 440 -0.09 32.25 -23.88
N LEU A 441 -0.04 32.18 -25.21
CA LEU A 441 1.22 32.27 -25.97
C LEU A 441 1.88 33.65 -25.86
N GLN A 442 1.08 34.73 -25.85
CA GLN A 442 1.57 36.10 -25.69
C GLN A 442 2.16 36.32 -24.30
N GLU A 443 1.44 35.92 -23.25
CA GLU A 443 1.93 35.99 -21.86
C GLU A 443 3.20 35.15 -21.70
N ARG A 444 3.21 33.92 -22.22
CA ARG A 444 4.41 33.07 -22.20
C ARG A 444 5.61 33.76 -22.86
N PHE A 445 5.40 34.46 -23.96
CA PHE A 445 6.45 35.25 -24.61
C PHE A 445 6.93 36.39 -23.69
N LEU A 446 6.00 37.15 -23.09
CA LEU A 446 6.32 38.25 -22.18
C LEU A 446 7.09 37.75 -20.95
N ASP A 447 6.59 36.73 -20.25
CA ASP A 447 7.21 36.15 -19.06
C ASP A 447 8.60 35.57 -19.38
N SER A 448 8.72 34.84 -20.49
CA SER A 448 10.02 34.28 -20.92
C SER A 448 11.02 35.40 -21.23
N ARG A 449 10.57 36.49 -21.88
CA ARG A 449 11.40 37.66 -22.17
C ARG A 449 11.84 38.37 -20.88
N LEU A 450 10.92 38.59 -19.93
CA LEU A 450 11.20 39.23 -18.64
C LEU A 450 12.20 38.42 -17.82
N SER A 451 11.96 37.13 -17.61
CA SER A 451 12.89 36.24 -16.90
C SER A 451 14.26 36.23 -17.56
N ARG A 452 14.31 36.14 -18.90
CA ARG A 452 15.57 36.16 -19.65
C ARG A 452 16.34 37.47 -19.48
N LEU A 453 15.67 38.63 -19.59
CA LEU A 453 16.33 39.93 -19.38
C LEU A 453 16.86 40.07 -17.96
N LYS A 454 16.06 39.69 -16.96
CA LYS A 454 16.44 39.65 -15.54
C LYS A 454 17.73 38.86 -15.32
N TYR A 455 17.77 37.59 -15.74
CA TYR A 455 18.96 36.74 -15.55
C TYR A 455 20.15 37.16 -16.41
N ARG A 456 19.92 37.76 -17.59
CA ARG A 456 21.01 38.32 -18.41
C ARG A 456 21.66 39.52 -17.74
N TYR A 457 20.86 40.45 -17.21
CA TYR A 457 21.37 41.60 -16.46
C TYR A 457 22.13 41.15 -15.22
N GLU A 458 21.56 40.22 -14.44
CA GLU A 458 22.23 39.62 -13.28
C GLU A 458 23.58 38.97 -13.66
N LYS A 459 23.62 38.24 -14.79
CA LYS A 459 24.86 37.65 -15.31
C LYS A 459 25.90 38.70 -15.70
N ILE A 460 25.47 39.77 -16.37
CA ILE A 460 26.36 40.86 -16.79
C ILE A 460 26.94 41.56 -15.57
N TYR A 461 26.11 41.97 -14.61
CA TYR A 461 26.57 42.63 -13.38
C TYR A 461 27.51 41.71 -12.58
N ALA A 462 27.12 40.46 -12.32
CA ALA A 462 27.94 39.54 -11.54
C ALA A 462 29.29 39.25 -12.21
N LYS A 463 29.31 39.06 -13.54
CA LYS A 463 30.55 38.79 -14.28
C LYS A 463 31.45 40.03 -14.36
N THR A 464 30.89 41.20 -14.58
CA THR A 464 31.63 42.46 -14.62
C THR A 464 32.21 42.80 -13.26
N ASN A 465 31.41 42.73 -12.19
CA ASN A 465 31.87 42.95 -10.82
C ASN A 465 32.98 41.97 -10.43
N TYR A 466 32.84 40.69 -10.79
CA TYR A 466 33.87 39.69 -10.52
C TYR A 466 35.18 39.97 -11.28
N GLN A 467 35.11 40.40 -12.54
CA GLN A 467 36.29 40.77 -13.33
C GLN A 467 36.94 42.08 -12.89
N LEU A 468 36.15 43.07 -12.44
CA LEU A 468 36.67 44.29 -11.83
C LEU A 468 37.40 43.96 -10.52
N LEU A 469 36.81 43.09 -9.68
CA LEU A 469 37.45 42.61 -8.46
C LEU A 469 38.76 41.88 -8.74
N LEU A 470 38.85 41.09 -9.82
CA LEU A 470 40.09 40.41 -10.23
C LEU A 470 41.21 41.38 -10.63
N LYS A 471 40.87 42.58 -11.10
CA LYS A 471 41.85 43.62 -11.49
C LYS A 471 42.23 44.56 -10.35
N SER A 472 41.50 44.51 -9.23
CA SER A 472 41.76 45.33 -8.04
C SER A 472 42.42 44.50 -6.92
N ASP A 473 43.29 45.11 -6.11
CA ASP A 473 43.90 44.45 -4.94
C ASP A 473 42.88 44.07 -3.85
N LEU A 474 41.66 44.59 -3.94
CA LEU A 474 40.53 44.32 -3.05
C LEU A 474 40.19 42.83 -2.94
N LEU A 475 40.41 42.04 -3.99
CA LEU A 475 40.11 40.59 -3.96
C LEU A 475 41.04 39.82 -3.02
N LEU A 476 42.31 40.22 -2.92
CA LEU A 476 43.28 39.58 -2.02
C LEU A 476 42.95 39.90 -0.57
N GLN A 477 42.61 41.16 -0.28
CA GLN A 477 42.16 41.62 1.04
C GLN A 477 40.88 40.88 1.47
N GLU A 478 39.87 40.82 0.59
CA GLU A 478 38.60 40.16 0.88
C GLU A 478 38.77 38.64 1.10
N LYS A 479 39.67 37.98 0.34
CA LYS A 479 40.00 36.56 0.57
C LYS A 479 40.68 36.33 1.91
N ALA A 480 41.58 37.21 2.33
CA ALA A 480 42.24 37.11 3.63
C ALA A 480 41.23 37.28 4.77
N GLN A 481 40.36 38.29 4.69
CA GLN A 481 39.30 38.54 5.67
C GLN A 481 38.31 37.37 5.75
N ASN A 482 37.86 36.84 4.60
CA ASN A 482 36.99 35.66 4.53
C ASN A 482 37.63 34.40 5.13
N LYS A 483 38.95 34.23 4.96
CA LYS A 483 39.67 33.10 5.54
C LYS A 483 39.73 33.20 7.06
N GLN A 484 39.92 34.41 7.60
CA GLN A 484 39.93 34.68 9.03
C GLN A 484 38.55 34.49 9.67
N THR A 485 37.49 35.06 9.08
CA THR A 485 36.12 34.88 9.58
C THR A 485 35.67 33.42 9.52
N LEU A 486 36.03 32.69 8.47
CA LEU A 486 35.78 31.24 8.39
C LEU A 486 36.52 30.44 9.48
N ALA A 487 37.74 30.86 9.84
CA ALA A 487 38.48 30.26 10.93
C ALA A 487 37.80 30.51 12.29
N ASN A 488 37.35 31.74 12.54
CA ASN A 488 36.62 32.12 13.74
C ASN A 488 35.33 31.31 13.90
N ILE A 489 34.50 31.21 12.85
CA ILE A 489 33.27 30.39 12.86
C ILE A 489 33.57 28.92 13.21
N LYS A 490 34.66 28.36 12.69
CA LYS A 490 35.07 26.98 13.01
C LYS A 490 35.56 26.84 14.45
N GLN A 491 36.22 27.87 14.98
CA GLN A 491 36.74 27.89 16.34
C GLN A 491 35.62 28.01 17.37
N THR A 492 34.67 28.95 17.20
CA THR A 492 33.49 29.09 18.08
C THR A 492 32.70 27.78 18.16
N PHE A 493 32.54 27.07 17.04
CA PHE A 493 31.89 25.75 17.04
C PHE A 493 32.68 24.71 17.85
N LYS A 494 34.02 24.72 17.80
CA LYS A 494 34.86 23.79 18.58
C LYS A 494 34.74 24.08 20.08
N GLU A 495 34.79 25.36 20.47
CA GLU A 495 34.67 25.82 21.86
C GLU A 495 33.30 25.47 22.44
N ASN A 496 32.22 25.80 21.72
CA ASN A 496 30.85 25.45 22.11
C ASN A 496 30.68 23.93 22.28
N LYS A 497 31.27 23.12 21.40
CA LYS A 497 31.25 21.66 21.50
C LYS A 497 32.05 21.14 22.71
N ALA A 498 33.18 21.77 23.03
CA ALA A 498 34.01 21.40 24.18
C ALA A 498 33.29 21.70 25.50
N SER A 499 32.74 22.91 25.66
CA SER A 499 31.93 23.31 26.81
C SER A 499 30.73 22.37 27.02
N LEU A 500 30.01 22.04 25.95
CA LEU A 500 28.87 21.11 26.00
C LEU A 500 29.29 19.69 26.42
N LYS A 501 30.49 19.25 26.04
CA LYS A 501 31.04 17.93 26.44
C LYS A 501 31.40 17.91 27.92
N GLN A 502 31.87 19.02 28.48
CA GLN A 502 32.17 19.16 29.90
C GLN A 502 30.88 19.12 30.75
N LYS A 503 29.85 19.88 30.38
CA LYS A 503 28.53 19.84 31.04
C LYS A 503 27.89 18.44 31.05
N LEU A 504 28.18 17.62 30.04
CA LEU A 504 27.75 16.21 29.99
C LEU A 504 28.55 15.33 30.99
N LYS A 505 29.85 15.58 31.17
CA LYS A 505 30.70 14.85 32.14
C LYS A 505 30.28 15.15 33.58
N GLU A 506 29.96 16.40 33.87
CA GLU A 506 29.50 16.88 35.19
C GLU A 506 28.03 16.52 35.49
N LYS A 507 27.34 15.80 34.58
CA LYS A 507 25.93 15.39 34.68
C LYS A 507 24.90 16.52 34.75
N HIS A 508 25.26 17.77 34.42
CA HIS A 508 24.32 18.89 34.34
C HIS A 508 23.32 18.79 33.16
N ILE A 509 23.65 18.03 32.11
CA ILE A 509 22.77 17.83 30.94
C ILE A 509 22.62 16.35 30.58
N SER A 510 21.45 15.98 30.03
CA SER A 510 21.20 14.60 29.56
C SER A 510 21.92 14.30 28.23
N LYS A 511 22.16 13.01 27.95
CA LYS A 511 22.76 12.55 26.69
C LYS A 511 21.92 12.92 25.45
N ILE A 512 20.61 13.08 25.61
CA ILE A 512 19.69 13.50 24.55
C ILE A 512 19.84 15.00 24.31
N ALA A 513 19.86 15.82 25.36
CA ALA A 513 20.09 17.26 25.28
C ALA A 513 21.42 17.60 24.61
N TYR A 514 22.49 16.85 24.93
CA TYR A 514 23.80 16.97 24.26
C TYR A 514 23.73 16.75 22.75
N LYS A 515 23.02 15.70 22.30
CA LYS A 515 22.88 15.40 20.86
C LYS A 515 22.12 16.51 20.12
N ASN A 516 21.05 17.02 20.72
CA ASN A 516 20.23 18.07 20.12
C ASN A 516 21.01 19.39 20.02
N LYS A 517 21.71 19.80 21.08
CA LYS A 517 22.53 21.04 21.05
C LYS A 517 23.71 20.96 20.08
N ILE A 518 24.33 19.79 19.88
CA ILE A 518 25.32 19.61 18.81
C ILE A 518 24.72 19.79 17.43
N TYR A 519 23.48 19.34 17.23
CA TYR A 519 22.80 19.49 15.96
C TYR A 519 22.48 20.97 15.66
N GLU A 520 22.00 21.69 16.67
CA GLU A 520 21.78 23.15 16.62
C GLU A 520 23.07 23.90 16.26
N TYR A 521 24.18 23.67 16.98
CA TYR A 521 25.46 24.31 16.64
C TYR A 521 25.99 23.97 15.24
N LYS A 522 25.63 22.82 14.68
CA LYS A 522 25.97 22.48 13.29
C LYS A 522 25.14 23.29 12.29
N ILE A 523 23.89 23.59 12.63
CA ILE A 523 23.02 24.47 11.84
C ILE A 523 23.58 25.89 11.89
N ASP A 524 23.81 26.44 13.09
CA ASP A 524 24.33 27.81 13.27
C ASP A 524 25.64 28.02 12.50
N LYS A 525 26.56 27.05 12.60
CA LYS A 525 27.82 27.08 11.83
C LYS A 525 27.57 27.11 10.33
N LYS A 526 26.60 26.34 9.84
CA LYS A 526 26.28 26.28 8.41
C LYS A 526 25.66 27.58 7.94
N GLU A 527 24.75 28.16 8.72
CA GLU A 527 24.10 29.45 8.44
C GLU A 527 25.13 30.58 8.41
N ALA A 528 26.02 30.67 9.40
CA ALA A 528 27.10 31.65 9.43
C ALA A 528 28.05 31.54 8.21
N ILE A 529 28.31 30.32 7.71
CA ILE A 529 29.10 30.12 6.48
C ILE A 529 28.35 30.62 5.24
N GLU A 530 27.03 30.41 5.16
CA GLU A 530 26.23 30.92 4.04
C GLU A 530 26.09 32.45 4.10
N GLU A 531 25.95 33.03 5.29
CA GLU A 531 25.92 34.48 5.49
C GLU A 531 27.23 35.14 5.03
N LEU A 532 28.38 34.56 5.38
CA LEU A 532 29.69 35.00 4.89
C LEU A 532 29.77 34.99 3.35
N LYS A 533 29.18 33.99 2.68
CA LYS A 533 29.15 33.95 1.20
C LYS A 533 28.28 35.04 0.61
N LEU A 534 27.23 35.47 1.31
CA LEU A 534 26.32 36.54 0.86
C LEU A 534 26.92 37.94 1.08
N GLN A 535 27.63 38.14 2.20
CA GLN A 535 28.25 39.43 2.54
C GLN A 535 29.49 39.72 1.69
N SER A 536 30.26 38.70 1.32
CA SER A 536 31.43 38.88 0.44
C SER A 536 31.01 39.10 -1.01
N LYS A 537 31.41 40.22 -1.60
CA LYS A 537 31.17 40.58 -3.00
C LYS A 537 31.75 39.54 -3.97
N SER A 538 32.95 39.02 -3.71
CA SER A 538 33.55 38.01 -4.59
C SER A 538 32.84 36.64 -4.50
N LEU A 539 32.50 36.18 -3.29
CA LEU A 539 31.78 34.92 -3.10
C LEU A 539 30.33 34.99 -3.59
N ALA A 540 29.63 36.10 -3.34
CA ALA A 540 28.26 36.32 -3.79
C ALA A 540 28.17 36.30 -5.32
N ASN A 541 29.03 37.05 -6.03
CA ASN A 541 29.06 37.05 -7.49
C ASN A 541 29.41 35.66 -8.06
N LYS A 542 30.30 34.91 -7.40
CA LYS A 542 30.67 33.55 -7.79
C LYS A 542 29.51 32.56 -7.62
N GLU A 543 28.78 32.62 -6.50
CA GLU A 543 27.60 31.79 -6.27
C GLU A 543 26.42 32.18 -7.19
N ILE A 544 26.22 33.47 -7.46
CA ILE A 544 25.25 33.93 -8.47
C ILE A 544 25.58 33.28 -9.82
N LEU A 545 26.82 33.38 -10.32
CA LEU A 545 27.20 32.80 -11.60
C LEU A 545 27.06 31.27 -11.64
N LYS A 546 27.37 30.59 -10.53
CA LYS A 546 27.26 29.13 -10.40
C LYS A 546 25.80 28.66 -10.40
N THR A 547 24.90 29.40 -9.76
CA THR A 547 23.48 29.03 -9.63
C THR A 547 22.59 29.56 -10.74
N LEU A 548 23.07 30.55 -11.52
CA LEU A 548 22.28 31.30 -12.51
C LEU A 548 21.54 30.41 -13.50
N PHE A 549 22.23 29.41 -14.07
CA PHE A 549 21.65 28.50 -15.06
C PHE A 549 20.45 27.73 -14.50
N TRP A 550 20.58 27.20 -13.27
CA TRP A 550 19.53 26.42 -12.63
C TRP A 550 18.34 27.28 -12.21
N ARG A 551 18.60 28.50 -11.72
CA ARG A 551 17.57 29.49 -11.37
C ARG A 551 16.78 29.92 -12.61
N GLU A 552 17.49 30.25 -13.69
CA GLU A 552 16.89 30.59 -14.98
C GLU A 552 16.04 29.44 -15.53
N LEU A 553 16.57 28.22 -15.55
CA LEU A 553 15.83 27.04 -16.00
C LEU A 553 14.58 26.77 -15.16
N SER A 554 14.68 26.95 -13.84
CA SER A 554 13.55 26.76 -12.92
C SER A 554 12.43 27.76 -13.23
N GLU A 555 12.76 29.04 -13.39
CA GLU A 555 11.77 30.09 -13.69
C GLU A 555 11.12 29.86 -15.08
N ILE A 556 11.90 29.48 -16.10
CA ILE A 556 11.36 29.10 -17.41
C ILE A 556 10.41 27.90 -17.30
N LYS A 557 10.74 26.92 -16.45
CA LYS A 557 9.90 25.75 -16.21
C LYS A 557 8.59 26.15 -15.54
N VAL A 558 8.62 27.11 -14.61
CA VAL A 558 7.41 27.70 -14.00
C VAL A 558 6.57 28.40 -15.07
N ASN A 559 7.16 29.28 -15.89
CA ASN A 559 6.46 29.99 -16.97
C ASN A 559 5.82 29.02 -17.98
N LYS A 560 6.52 27.92 -18.32
CA LYS A 560 5.98 26.85 -19.15
C LYS A 560 4.80 26.14 -18.49
N LYS A 561 4.86 25.86 -17.18
CA LYS A 561 3.76 25.25 -16.43
C LYS A 561 2.54 26.16 -16.33
N LEU A 562 2.73 27.47 -16.14
CA LEU A 562 1.65 28.46 -16.14
C LEU A 562 0.93 28.47 -17.48
N TYR A 563 1.68 28.51 -18.60
CA TYR A 563 1.13 28.36 -19.94
C TYR A 563 0.36 27.05 -20.10
N GLU A 564 0.94 25.91 -19.72
CA GLU A 564 0.28 24.60 -19.80
C GLU A 564 -1.00 24.56 -18.96
N SER A 565 -1.01 25.22 -17.79
CA SER A 565 -2.18 25.34 -16.93
C SER A 565 -3.29 26.17 -17.58
N LYS A 566 -2.99 27.34 -18.14
CA LYS A 566 -3.97 28.18 -18.84
C LYS A 566 -4.57 27.47 -20.05
N ILE A 567 -3.73 26.78 -20.82
CA ILE A 567 -4.20 25.94 -21.92
C ILE A 567 -5.08 24.79 -21.42
N THR A 568 -4.71 24.16 -20.30
CA THR A 568 -5.51 23.08 -19.69
C THR A 568 -6.88 23.60 -19.24
N GLU A 569 -6.91 24.78 -18.64
CA GLU A 569 -8.14 25.44 -18.24
C GLU A 569 -9.01 25.77 -19.46
N ALA A 570 -8.42 26.36 -20.51
CA ALA A 570 -9.09 26.59 -21.79
C ALA A 570 -9.62 25.29 -22.42
N THR A 571 -8.89 24.17 -22.32
CA THR A 571 -9.40 22.86 -22.81
C THR A 571 -10.59 22.33 -22.01
N LYS A 572 -10.71 22.71 -20.73
CA LYS A 572 -11.81 22.29 -19.85
C LYS A 572 -13.03 23.21 -19.94
N SER A 573 -12.81 24.51 -20.13
CA SER A 573 -13.84 25.53 -20.13
C SER A 573 -14.46 25.73 -21.51
N ILE A 574 -13.68 25.59 -22.59
CA ILE A 574 -14.13 25.86 -23.96
C ILE A 574 -14.43 24.56 -24.69
N PRO A 575 -15.65 24.40 -25.21
CA PRO A 575 -16.06 23.17 -25.86
C PRO A 575 -15.48 22.97 -27.26
N ILE A 576 -15.76 21.81 -27.86
CA ILE A 576 -15.37 21.45 -29.22
C ILE A 576 -16.54 20.84 -30.01
N GLU A 577 -16.64 21.18 -31.29
CA GLU A 577 -17.59 20.57 -32.23
C GLU A 577 -17.03 19.26 -32.79
N THR A 578 -17.90 18.27 -32.96
CA THR A 578 -17.51 16.91 -33.37
C THR A 578 -18.47 16.32 -34.40
N ILE A 579 -17.99 15.33 -35.15
CA ILE A 579 -18.76 14.64 -36.19
C ILE A 579 -19.81 13.73 -35.51
N LYS A 580 -20.98 13.57 -36.15
CA LYS A 580 -22.03 12.66 -35.67
C LYS A 580 -21.53 11.21 -35.63
N ASN A 581 -21.91 10.46 -34.59
CA ASN A 581 -21.55 9.05 -34.37
C ASN A 581 -20.03 8.79 -34.24
N LEU A 582 -19.23 9.81 -33.93
CA LEU A 582 -17.78 9.68 -33.78
C LEU A 582 -17.40 8.60 -32.78
N ARG A 583 -18.22 8.35 -31.73
CA ARG A 583 -18.00 7.27 -30.77
C ARG A 583 -17.86 5.88 -31.41
N TRP A 584 -18.71 5.57 -32.39
CA TRP A 584 -18.73 4.26 -33.04
C TRP A 584 -17.63 4.15 -34.09
N ILE A 585 -17.41 5.21 -34.86
CA ILE A 585 -16.32 5.27 -35.85
C ILE A 585 -14.96 5.13 -35.15
N SER A 586 -14.76 5.86 -34.05
CA SER A 586 -13.51 5.79 -33.28
C SER A 586 -13.30 4.43 -32.62
N LEU A 587 -14.39 3.74 -32.22
CA LEU A 587 -14.31 2.38 -31.70
C LEU A 587 -13.83 1.40 -32.78
N ILE A 588 -14.41 1.44 -33.98
CA ILE A 588 -14.01 0.57 -35.09
C ILE A 588 -12.55 0.81 -35.47
N PHE A 589 -12.15 2.07 -35.64
CA PHE A 589 -10.76 2.42 -35.96
C PHE A 589 -9.81 1.96 -34.86
N GLY A 590 -10.19 2.13 -33.58
CA GLY A 590 -9.40 1.68 -32.45
C GLY A 590 -9.35 0.16 -32.26
N LEU A 591 -10.33 -0.60 -32.77
CA LEU A 591 -10.35 -2.06 -32.75
C LEU A 591 -9.52 -2.67 -33.89
N VAL A 592 -9.58 -2.10 -35.10
CA VAL A 592 -8.84 -2.62 -36.26
C VAL A 592 -7.35 -2.28 -36.15
N PHE A 593 -7.05 -1.02 -35.79
CA PHE A 593 -5.68 -0.55 -35.67
C PHE A 593 -5.58 0.51 -34.57
N PRO A 594 -5.31 0.08 -33.32
CA PRO A 594 -5.09 0.99 -32.20
C PRO A 594 -4.11 2.12 -32.56
N GLY A 595 -4.51 3.36 -32.30
CA GLY A 595 -3.73 4.57 -32.63
C GLY A 595 -4.28 5.37 -33.82
N LEU A 596 -5.04 4.76 -34.75
CA LEU A 596 -5.63 5.51 -35.86
C LEU A 596 -6.66 6.54 -35.40
N ALA A 597 -7.54 6.17 -34.46
CA ALA A 597 -8.56 7.09 -33.95
C ALA A 597 -7.94 8.33 -33.26
N GLU A 598 -6.85 8.12 -32.51
CA GLU A 598 -6.06 9.18 -31.88
C GLU A 598 -5.46 10.17 -32.89
N ILE A 599 -4.98 9.66 -34.03
CA ILE A 599 -4.36 10.46 -35.09
C ILE A 599 -5.44 11.22 -35.87
N CYS A 600 -6.44 10.50 -36.38
CA CYS A 600 -7.43 11.03 -37.32
C CYS A 600 -8.44 11.96 -36.65
N PHE A 601 -8.93 11.62 -35.46
CA PHE A 601 -10.06 12.32 -34.84
C PHE A 601 -9.64 13.16 -33.63
N PHE A 602 -8.81 12.62 -32.73
CA PHE A 602 -8.50 13.28 -31.47
C PHE A 602 -7.32 14.26 -31.55
N ARG A 603 -6.59 14.25 -32.67
CA ARG A 603 -5.37 15.07 -32.88
C ARG A 603 -4.31 14.83 -31.81
N GLN A 604 -4.27 13.61 -31.25
CA GLN A 604 -3.30 13.16 -30.25
C GLN A 604 -2.13 12.43 -30.93
N TYR A 605 -1.45 13.10 -31.86
CA TYR A 605 -0.48 12.48 -32.77
C TYR A 605 0.60 11.62 -32.08
N LEU A 606 1.21 12.10 -30.99
CA LEU A 606 2.27 11.35 -30.30
C LEU A 606 1.73 10.08 -29.63
N LYS A 607 0.54 10.16 -29.00
CA LYS A 607 -0.10 8.99 -28.39
C LYS A 607 -0.49 7.98 -29.47
N GLY A 608 -1.13 8.46 -30.54
CA GLY A 608 -1.54 7.61 -31.64
C GLY A 608 -0.37 6.96 -32.37
N LEU A 609 0.75 7.66 -32.54
CA LEU A 609 1.98 7.11 -33.13
C LEU A 609 2.56 5.97 -32.27
N LEU A 610 2.68 6.18 -30.95
CA LEU A 610 3.17 5.13 -30.04
C LEU A 610 2.27 3.89 -30.05
N MET A 611 0.96 4.09 -30.07
CA MET A 611 0.00 2.98 -30.19
C MET A 611 0.13 2.29 -31.55
N SER A 612 0.27 3.06 -32.63
CA SER A 612 0.42 2.53 -33.98
C SER A 612 1.68 1.66 -34.13
N ILE A 613 2.80 2.02 -33.51
CA ILE A 613 4.02 1.19 -33.50
C ILE A 613 3.71 -0.18 -32.87
N PHE A 614 3.02 -0.20 -31.74
CA PHE A 614 2.66 -1.45 -31.08
C PHE A 614 1.65 -2.27 -31.92
N SER A 615 0.68 -1.63 -32.56
CA SER A 615 -0.24 -2.29 -33.50
C SER A 615 0.50 -2.92 -34.68
N ILE A 616 1.53 -2.26 -35.23
CA ILE A 616 2.37 -2.82 -36.30
C ILE A 616 3.13 -4.05 -35.78
N LEU A 617 3.73 -3.97 -34.59
CA LEU A 617 4.41 -5.12 -33.99
C LEU A 617 3.46 -6.30 -33.76
N ALA A 618 2.21 -6.02 -33.33
CA ALA A 618 1.20 -7.05 -33.16
C ALA A 618 0.87 -7.75 -34.49
N TRP A 619 0.62 -6.99 -35.56
CA TRP A 619 0.25 -7.53 -36.88
C TRP A 619 1.42 -8.21 -37.61
N VAL A 620 2.63 -7.67 -37.49
CA VAL A 620 3.81 -8.19 -38.20
C VAL A 620 4.47 -9.34 -37.45
N LEU A 621 4.62 -9.25 -36.13
CA LEU A 621 5.37 -10.25 -35.36
C LEU A 621 4.43 -11.23 -34.65
N VAL A 622 3.50 -10.71 -33.85
CA VAL A 622 2.75 -11.53 -32.90
C VAL A 622 1.73 -12.43 -33.60
N VAL A 623 0.92 -11.88 -34.50
CA VAL A 623 -0.13 -12.64 -35.20
C VAL A 623 0.48 -13.75 -36.06
N PRO A 624 1.48 -13.51 -36.94
CA PRO A 624 2.06 -14.58 -37.75
C PRO A 624 2.82 -15.60 -36.89
N PHE A 625 3.51 -15.18 -35.82
CA PHE A 625 4.11 -16.10 -34.86
C PHE A 625 3.06 -17.05 -34.27
N SER A 626 1.92 -16.52 -33.83
CA SER A 626 0.86 -17.32 -33.21
C SER A 626 0.22 -18.34 -34.15
N PHE A 627 0.33 -18.16 -35.47
CA PHE A 627 -0.12 -19.11 -36.48
C PHE A 627 1.00 -19.98 -37.06
N GLY A 628 2.20 -19.94 -36.48
CA GLY A 628 3.30 -20.85 -36.83
C GLY A 628 4.19 -20.42 -37.99
N PHE A 629 4.03 -19.20 -38.54
CA PHE A 629 4.78 -18.75 -39.73
C PHE A 629 6.29 -18.61 -39.52
N TYR A 630 6.75 -18.37 -38.29
CA TYR A 630 8.16 -18.12 -37.99
C TYR A 630 8.89 -19.31 -37.37
N TRP A 631 8.16 -20.34 -36.90
CA TRP A 631 8.77 -21.44 -36.14
C TRP A 631 8.07 -22.79 -36.33
N ASP A 632 8.58 -23.57 -37.28
CA ASP A 632 7.98 -24.84 -37.72
C ASP A 632 7.93 -25.95 -36.66
N LYS A 633 8.80 -25.88 -35.65
CA LYS A 633 8.90 -26.88 -34.56
C LYS A 633 7.85 -26.70 -33.46
N MET A 634 7.17 -25.56 -33.42
CA MET A 634 6.16 -25.23 -32.40
C MET A 634 4.74 -25.21 -32.94
N GLY A 635 4.56 -25.09 -34.26
CA GLY A 635 3.26 -25.22 -34.96
C GLY A 635 2.19 -24.17 -34.64
N GLY A 636 2.42 -23.27 -33.69
CA GLY A 636 1.47 -22.22 -33.29
C GLY A 636 0.13 -22.78 -32.79
N ILE A 637 -0.95 -22.02 -32.99
CA ILE A 637 -2.33 -22.47 -32.74
C ILE A 637 -2.70 -23.73 -33.56
N PRO A 638 -2.34 -23.84 -34.86
CA PRO A 638 -2.62 -25.07 -35.61
C PRO A 638 -1.98 -26.33 -34.99
N GLY A 639 -0.71 -26.23 -34.57
CA GLY A 639 0.02 -27.32 -33.92
C GLY A 639 -0.55 -27.75 -32.56
N PHE A 640 -1.41 -26.93 -31.96
CA PHE A 640 -2.09 -27.24 -30.70
C PHE A 640 -3.20 -28.31 -30.86
N SER A 641 -3.76 -28.45 -32.07
CA SER A 641 -4.85 -29.40 -32.34
C SER A 641 -4.38 -30.85 -32.37
N ASP A 642 -3.24 -31.09 -33.00
CA ASP A 642 -2.74 -32.42 -33.37
C ASP A 642 -1.41 -32.77 -32.67
N LEU A 643 -0.88 -31.85 -31.85
CA LEU A 643 0.33 -32.05 -31.04
C LEU A 643 1.57 -32.52 -31.81
N GLY A 644 1.59 -32.28 -33.12
CA GLY A 644 2.65 -32.69 -34.04
C GLY A 644 2.49 -34.07 -34.65
N ALA A 645 1.39 -34.80 -34.42
CA ALA A 645 1.20 -36.16 -34.95
C ALA A 645 1.24 -36.22 -36.49
N SER A 646 0.73 -35.21 -37.19
CA SER A 646 0.79 -35.05 -38.66
C SER A 646 2.20 -34.96 -39.23
N LYS A 647 3.20 -34.60 -38.41
CA LYS A 647 4.62 -34.57 -38.79
C LYS A 647 5.39 -35.80 -38.32
N TYR A 648 4.73 -36.75 -37.63
CA TYR A 648 5.35 -37.99 -37.21
C TYR A 648 5.63 -38.87 -38.42
N ASN A 649 6.90 -39.20 -38.64
CA ASN A 649 7.28 -40.12 -39.71
C ASN A 649 8.45 -41.00 -39.23
N SER A 650 8.11 -42.23 -38.83
CA SER A 650 9.08 -43.23 -38.38
C SER A 650 10.08 -43.61 -39.48
N ALA A 651 9.64 -43.66 -40.75
CA ALA A 651 10.51 -43.99 -41.89
C ALA A 651 11.57 -42.92 -42.19
N GLN A 652 11.30 -41.66 -41.83
CA GLN A 652 12.22 -40.52 -42.00
C GLN A 652 12.97 -40.15 -40.71
N GLY A 653 12.76 -40.89 -39.61
CA GLY A 653 13.33 -40.58 -38.30
C GLY A 653 12.82 -39.28 -37.67
N ILE A 654 11.65 -38.79 -38.09
CA ILE A 654 11.04 -37.55 -37.59
C ILE A 654 10.10 -37.89 -36.44
N PHE A 655 10.57 -37.64 -35.22
CA PHE A 655 9.81 -37.85 -33.99
C PHE A 655 9.50 -36.49 -33.32
N PRO A 656 8.38 -35.84 -33.65
CA PRO A 656 8.01 -34.57 -33.06
C PRO A 656 7.73 -34.70 -31.56
N ASP A 657 8.33 -33.83 -30.77
CA ASP A 657 8.06 -33.75 -29.33
C ASP A 657 6.81 -32.92 -29.08
N ALA A 658 5.73 -33.57 -28.65
CA ALA A 658 4.44 -32.95 -28.35
C ALA A 658 4.53 -31.79 -27.35
N ARG A 659 5.53 -31.80 -26.45
CA ARG A 659 5.74 -30.71 -25.47
C ARG A 659 6.04 -29.38 -26.14
N LEU A 660 6.78 -29.39 -27.26
CA LEU A 660 7.11 -28.18 -28.01
C LEU A 660 5.89 -27.57 -28.69
N TYR A 661 5.00 -28.42 -29.23
CA TYR A 661 3.73 -28.00 -29.83
C TYR A 661 2.73 -27.50 -28.79
N LEU A 662 2.63 -28.17 -27.63
CA LEU A 662 1.85 -27.68 -26.49
C LEU A 662 2.34 -26.32 -26.01
N PHE A 663 3.65 -26.18 -25.78
CA PHE A 663 4.25 -24.93 -25.32
C PHE A 663 4.11 -23.81 -26.35
N GLY A 664 4.36 -24.11 -27.63
CA GLY A 664 4.15 -23.19 -28.75
C GLY A 664 2.71 -22.71 -28.88
N GLY A 665 1.74 -23.63 -28.79
CA GLY A 665 0.32 -23.32 -28.85
C GLY A 665 -0.13 -22.45 -27.67
N VAL A 666 0.29 -22.76 -26.44
CA VAL A 666 -0.03 -21.93 -25.26
C VAL A 666 0.52 -20.52 -25.38
N ILE A 667 1.80 -20.35 -25.76
CA ILE A 667 2.38 -19.03 -25.99
C ILE A 667 1.59 -18.28 -27.06
N SER A 668 1.23 -18.96 -28.14
CA SER A 668 0.49 -18.38 -29.26
C SER A 668 -0.89 -17.88 -28.84
N VAL A 669 -1.63 -18.67 -28.04
CA VAL A 669 -2.93 -18.28 -27.48
C VAL A 669 -2.79 -17.12 -26.50
N LEU A 670 -1.80 -17.15 -25.60
CA LEU A 670 -1.55 -16.06 -24.66
C LEU A 670 -1.22 -14.74 -25.38
N LEU A 671 -0.39 -14.81 -26.42
CA LEU A 671 -0.02 -13.68 -27.26
C LEU A 671 -1.23 -13.11 -28.02
N ILE A 672 -2.05 -13.96 -28.65
CA ILE A 672 -3.28 -13.50 -29.33
C ILE A 672 -4.25 -12.88 -28.32
N CYS A 673 -4.47 -13.53 -27.17
CA CYS A 673 -5.32 -12.98 -26.12
C CYS A 673 -4.82 -11.60 -25.67
N PHE A 674 -3.51 -11.41 -25.49
CA PHE A 674 -2.92 -10.13 -25.15
C PHE A 674 -3.17 -9.06 -26.23
N VAL A 675 -2.98 -9.41 -27.51
CA VAL A 675 -3.27 -8.51 -28.64
C VAL A 675 -4.77 -8.15 -28.70
N ILE A 676 -5.66 -9.12 -28.55
CA ILE A 676 -7.11 -8.90 -28.51
C ILE A 676 -7.48 -7.97 -27.35
N ILE A 677 -6.96 -8.22 -26.14
CA ILE A 677 -7.20 -7.35 -24.97
C ILE A 677 -6.68 -5.94 -25.25
N TYR A 678 -5.49 -5.80 -25.81
CA TYR A 678 -4.94 -4.49 -26.18
C TYR A 678 -5.84 -3.77 -27.21
N PHE A 679 -6.35 -4.47 -28.22
CA PHE A 679 -7.21 -3.91 -29.26
C PHE A 679 -8.56 -3.50 -28.68
N LEU A 680 -9.18 -4.35 -27.85
CA LEU A 680 -10.42 -4.07 -27.13
C LEU A 680 -10.27 -2.88 -26.18
N VAL A 681 -9.24 -2.85 -25.35
CA VAL A 681 -8.99 -1.75 -24.40
C VAL A 681 -8.73 -0.44 -25.14
N SER A 682 -7.99 -0.49 -26.25
CA SER A 682 -7.73 0.68 -27.10
C SER A 682 -9.00 1.18 -27.80
N GLY A 683 -9.80 0.28 -28.39
CA GLY A 683 -11.08 0.60 -29.00
C GLY A 683 -12.09 1.19 -28.01
N LEU A 684 -12.21 0.59 -26.82
CA LEU A 684 -13.03 1.13 -25.72
C LEU A 684 -12.48 2.45 -25.17
N GLY A 685 -11.16 2.65 -25.20
CA GLY A 685 -10.51 3.91 -24.88
C GLY A 685 -10.88 5.00 -25.88
N ALA A 686 -10.79 4.70 -27.17
CA ALA A 686 -11.17 5.60 -28.25
C ALA A 686 -12.67 5.94 -28.19
N TYR A 687 -13.54 4.95 -27.96
CA TYR A 687 -14.97 5.16 -27.74
C TYR A 687 -15.24 6.15 -26.60
N ARG A 688 -14.54 5.99 -25.46
CA ARG A 688 -14.70 6.88 -24.29
C ARG A 688 -14.27 8.30 -24.63
N VAL A 689 -13.10 8.48 -25.26
CA VAL A 689 -12.62 9.81 -25.66
C VAL A 689 -13.57 10.46 -26.66
N ALA A 690 -14.06 9.70 -27.65
CA ALA A 690 -15.02 10.18 -28.62
C ALA A 690 -16.38 10.54 -28.00
N LYS A 691 -16.86 9.77 -27.02
CA LYS A 691 -18.07 10.09 -26.25
C LYS A 691 -17.90 11.40 -25.46
N HIS A 692 -16.73 11.60 -24.85
CA HIS A 692 -16.38 12.84 -24.17
C HIS A 692 -16.31 14.04 -25.14
N LEU A 693 -15.79 13.82 -26.34
CA LEU A 693 -15.79 14.79 -27.44
C LEU A 693 -17.21 15.15 -27.89
N GLU A 694 -18.12 14.17 -28.01
CA GLU A 694 -19.55 14.41 -28.30
C GLU A 694 -20.25 15.23 -27.21
N TYR A 695 -19.80 15.13 -25.95
CA TYR A 695 -20.25 16.00 -24.86
C TYR A 695 -19.59 17.39 -24.85
N GLY A 696 -18.74 17.69 -25.84
CA GLY A 696 -18.08 18.97 -26.00
C GLY A 696 -16.76 19.09 -25.24
N SER A 697 -16.24 18.03 -24.61
CA SER A 697 -14.95 18.11 -23.91
C SER A 697 -13.78 17.83 -24.86
N ARG A 698 -12.73 18.66 -24.78
CA ARG A 698 -11.54 18.54 -25.64
C ARG A 698 -10.67 17.35 -25.21
N PRO A 699 -9.98 16.69 -26.15
CA PRO A 699 -9.13 15.55 -25.83
C PRO A 699 -7.89 16.06 -25.08
N SER A 700 -7.40 15.24 -24.15
CA SER A 700 -6.24 15.60 -23.34
C SER A 700 -4.99 15.79 -24.22
N LYS A 701 -4.17 16.79 -23.90
CA LYS A 701 -2.87 16.97 -24.54
C LYS A 701 -1.86 15.99 -23.96
N TRP A 702 -0.78 15.71 -24.71
CA TRP A 702 0.34 14.88 -24.25
C TRP A 702 0.93 15.31 -22.89
N SER A 703 0.85 16.61 -22.56
CA SER A 703 1.26 17.13 -21.25
C SER A 703 0.54 16.45 -20.08
N HIS A 704 -0.74 16.09 -20.26
CA HIS A 704 -1.50 15.36 -19.25
C HIS A 704 -1.01 13.92 -19.09
N THR A 705 -0.77 13.22 -20.20
CA THR A 705 -0.23 11.86 -20.17
C THR A 705 1.15 11.84 -19.50
N LYS A 706 2.01 12.81 -19.83
CA LYS A 706 3.32 12.96 -19.19
C LYS A 706 3.21 13.27 -17.70
N ARG A 707 2.26 14.13 -17.30
CA ARG A 707 2.01 14.42 -15.88
C ARG A 707 1.52 13.18 -15.14
N TRP A 708 0.57 12.44 -15.72
CA TRP A 708 0.06 11.19 -15.16
C TRP A 708 1.17 10.15 -15.02
N LEU A 709 2.01 9.96 -16.05
CA LEU A 709 3.19 9.10 -15.99
C LEU A 709 4.10 9.48 -14.84
N ASN A 710 4.42 10.77 -14.68
CA ASN A 710 5.29 11.23 -13.60
C ASN A 710 4.68 11.11 -12.19
N THR A 711 3.35 11.04 -12.04
CA THR A 711 2.71 10.99 -10.72
C THR A 711 2.27 9.58 -10.34
N SER A 712 1.44 8.96 -11.17
CA SER A 712 0.69 7.74 -10.82
C SER A 712 0.88 6.62 -11.82
N GLY A 713 1.31 6.95 -13.05
CA GLY A 713 1.49 6.00 -14.16
C GLY A 713 2.84 5.29 -14.16
N PHE A 714 3.87 5.88 -13.52
CA PHE A 714 5.22 5.33 -13.50
C PHE A 714 5.30 3.88 -12.98
N PRO A 715 4.67 3.51 -11.85
CA PRO A 715 4.67 2.12 -11.39
C PRO A 715 4.10 1.16 -12.44
N TRP A 716 2.99 1.51 -13.09
CA TRP A 716 2.35 0.68 -14.11
C TRP A 716 3.24 0.46 -15.32
N VAL A 717 3.93 1.50 -15.79
CA VAL A 717 4.82 1.39 -16.96
C VAL A 717 6.04 0.52 -16.65
N ILE A 718 6.61 0.61 -15.45
CA ILE A 718 7.74 -0.25 -15.08
C ILE A 718 7.29 -1.69 -14.86
N SER A 719 6.13 -1.88 -14.22
CA SER A 719 5.58 -3.20 -13.95
C SER A 719 5.15 -3.95 -15.22
N ILE A 720 4.87 -3.26 -16.33
CA ILE A 720 4.39 -3.92 -17.55
C ILE A 720 5.40 -4.95 -18.08
N LEU A 721 6.70 -4.64 -18.03
CA LEU A 721 7.75 -5.57 -18.44
C LEU A 721 7.75 -6.81 -17.53
N GLY A 722 7.62 -6.59 -16.22
CA GLY A 722 7.52 -7.69 -15.24
C GLY A 722 6.28 -8.56 -15.47
N TRP A 723 5.13 -7.98 -15.80
CA TRP A 723 3.92 -8.74 -16.11
C TRP A 723 4.02 -9.51 -17.42
N VAL A 724 4.63 -8.93 -18.45
CA VAL A 724 4.91 -9.62 -19.71
C VAL A 724 5.81 -10.82 -19.44
N LEU A 725 6.91 -10.63 -18.71
CA LEU A 725 7.81 -11.72 -18.33
C LEU A 725 7.10 -12.75 -17.45
N MET A 726 6.25 -12.34 -16.52
CA MET A 726 5.47 -13.25 -15.67
C MET A 726 4.47 -14.09 -16.49
N LEU A 727 3.81 -13.49 -17.49
CA LEU A 727 2.92 -14.20 -18.39
C LEU A 727 3.66 -15.32 -19.14
N PHE A 728 4.84 -15.05 -19.67
CA PHE A 728 5.61 -16.04 -20.41
C PHE A 728 6.34 -17.05 -19.52
N ILE A 729 7.04 -16.60 -18.49
CA ILE A 729 7.90 -17.45 -17.65
C ILE A 729 7.08 -18.27 -16.65
N VAL A 730 5.97 -17.73 -16.13
CA VAL A 730 5.17 -18.38 -15.09
C VAL A 730 3.88 -18.98 -15.64
N ALA A 731 3.08 -18.21 -16.37
CA ALA A 731 1.77 -18.70 -16.80
C ALA A 731 1.89 -19.78 -17.90
N THR A 732 2.86 -19.67 -18.81
CA THR A 732 3.03 -20.66 -19.89
C THR A 732 3.37 -22.06 -19.37
N PRO A 733 4.37 -22.28 -18.49
CA PRO A 733 4.63 -23.60 -17.92
C PRO A 733 3.46 -24.16 -17.10
N ILE A 734 2.71 -23.30 -16.39
CA ILE A 734 1.54 -23.73 -15.61
C ILE A 734 0.42 -24.21 -16.54
N ILE A 735 0.06 -23.43 -17.55
CA ILE A 735 -1.01 -23.78 -18.49
C ILE A 735 -0.63 -25.03 -19.29
N THR A 736 0.62 -25.13 -19.74
CA THR A 736 1.11 -26.35 -20.42
C THR A 736 1.06 -27.57 -19.53
N SER A 737 1.47 -27.47 -18.25
CA SER A 737 1.34 -28.57 -17.29
C SER A 737 -0.12 -29.00 -17.11
N ILE A 738 -1.06 -28.04 -17.00
CA ILE A 738 -2.49 -28.35 -16.94
C ILE A 738 -2.94 -29.09 -18.21
N LEU A 739 -2.52 -28.64 -19.39
CA LEU A 739 -2.92 -29.24 -20.65
C LEU A 739 -2.33 -30.64 -20.84
N ILE A 740 -1.09 -30.87 -20.42
CA ILE A 740 -0.46 -32.21 -20.41
C ILE A 740 -1.34 -33.20 -19.63
N SER A 741 -2.01 -32.77 -18.57
CA SER A 741 -2.92 -33.64 -17.79
C SER A 741 -4.15 -34.15 -18.55
N PHE A 742 -4.47 -33.58 -19.72
CA PHE A 742 -5.56 -34.00 -20.61
C PHE A 742 -5.07 -34.81 -21.82
N THR A 743 -3.78 -35.19 -21.83
CA THR A 743 -3.14 -35.99 -22.90
C THR A 743 -2.73 -37.37 -22.37
N ASN A 744 -2.31 -38.28 -23.24
CA ASN A 744 -1.67 -39.56 -22.86
C ASN A 744 -0.14 -39.45 -22.75
N TYR A 745 0.40 -38.24 -22.62
CA TYR A 745 1.85 -38.01 -22.55
C TYR A 745 2.49 -38.75 -21.37
N GLY A 746 3.57 -39.49 -21.65
CA GLY A 746 4.25 -40.33 -20.68
C GLY A 746 4.70 -41.65 -21.29
N TYR A 747 4.97 -42.62 -20.43
CA TYR A 747 5.35 -43.98 -20.81
C TYR A 747 4.42 -44.55 -21.91
N GLY A 748 5.01 -45.01 -23.01
CA GLY A 748 4.30 -45.55 -24.17
C GLY A 748 3.87 -44.54 -25.25
N HIS A 749 3.89 -43.23 -24.97
CA HIS A 749 3.50 -42.14 -25.89
C HIS A 749 4.54 -41.02 -25.95
N GLU A 750 5.80 -41.32 -25.68
CA GLU A 750 6.93 -40.41 -25.83
C GLU A 750 7.73 -40.76 -27.09
N ALA A 751 8.30 -39.75 -27.75
CA ALA A 751 9.22 -39.96 -28.87
C ALA A 751 10.38 -40.88 -28.45
N PRO A 752 10.70 -41.96 -29.20
CA PRO A 752 10.23 -42.31 -30.54
C PRO A 752 9.01 -43.25 -30.61
N ALA A 753 8.46 -43.69 -29.49
CA ALA A 753 7.51 -44.81 -29.40
C ALA A 753 6.17 -44.57 -30.15
N LYS A 754 5.36 -43.61 -29.70
CA LYS A 754 4.06 -43.26 -30.31
C LYS A 754 3.81 -41.76 -30.22
N THR A 755 2.86 -41.26 -31.01
CA THR A 755 2.35 -39.89 -30.95
C THR A 755 1.51 -39.65 -29.69
N VAL A 756 1.40 -38.39 -29.28
CA VAL A 756 0.60 -37.98 -28.13
C VAL A 756 -0.76 -37.47 -28.60
N ASP A 757 -1.82 -37.95 -27.97
CA ASP A 757 -3.20 -37.60 -28.28
C ASP A 757 -3.90 -36.91 -27.11
N TRP A 758 -4.94 -36.14 -27.43
CA TRP A 758 -5.88 -35.60 -26.46
C TRP A 758 -6.83 -36.70 -25.99
N VAL A 759 -6.71 -37.10 -24.71
CA VAL A 759 -7.54 -38.17 -24.11
C VAL A 759 -8.60 -37.63 -23.14
N GLY A 760 -8.72 -36.31 -23.04
CA GLY A 760 -9.70 -35.64 -22.17
C GLY A 760 -9.48 -35.97 -20.70
N LEU A 761 -10.53 -36.44 -20.01
CA LEU A 761 -10.47 -36.73 -18.57
C LEU A 761 -9.97 -38.14 -18.23
N LYS A 762 -9.51 -38.95 -19.20
CA LYS A 762 -9.04 -40.33 -18.95
C LYS A 762 -7.98 -40.40 -17.84
N MET A 763 -6.95 -39.55 -17.92
CA MET A 763 -5.89 -39.48 -16.90
C MET A 763 -6.39 -39.03 -15.52
N TRP A 764 -7.43 -38.20 -15.48
CA TRP A 764 -8.10 -37.82 -14.23
C TRP A 764 -8.97 -38.94 -13.65
N GLY A 765 -9.33 -39.95 -14.45
CA GLY A 765 -10.07 -41.14 -14.04
C GLY A 765 -9.21 -42.25 -13.41
N TYR A 766 -7.89 -42.27 -13.66
CA TYR A 766 -6.97 -43.30 -13.14
C TYR A 766 -6.94 -43.41 -11.62
N TRP A 767 -7.32 -42.36 -10.91
CA TRP A 767 -7.53 -42.41 -9.47
C TRP A 767 -8.54 -43.48 -9.02
N TRP A 768 -9.57 -43.71 -9.84
CA TRP A 768 -10.60 -44.71 -9.58
C TRP A 768 -10.14 -46.11 -9.97
N GLU A 769 -9.45 -46.24 -11.10
CA GLU A 769 -8.89 -47.52 -11.57
C GLU A 769 -7.81 -48.04 -10.62
N PHE A 770 -6.92 -47.16 -10.15
CA PHE A 770 -5.85 -47.52 -9.22
C PHE A 770 -6.29 -47.67 -7.75
N ARG A 771 -7.60 -47.57 -7.47
CA ARG A 771 -8.15 -47.82 -6.12
C ARG A 771 -7.75 -49.20 -5.60
N GLN A 772 -7.80 -50.22 -6.45
CA GLN A 772 -7.45 -51.60 -6.08
C GLN A 772 -5.94 -51.74 -5.80
N ASN A 773 -5.11 -50.91 -6.44
CA ASN A 773 -3.65 -50.87 -6.28
C ASN A 773 -3.18 -50.00 -5.11
N LYS A 774 -4.02 -49.80 -4.09
CA LYS A 774 -3.73 -48.99 -2.88
C LYS A 774 -3.41 -47.50 -3.16
N MET A 775 -3.81 -46.91 -4.30
CA MET A 775 -3.54 -45.50 -4.64
C MET A 775 -4.01 -44.50 -3.56
N PHE A 776 -5.19 -44.73 -2.96
CA PHE A 776 -5.69 -43.85 -1.88
C PHE A 776 -4.83 -43.93 -0.61
N LEU A 777 -4.22 -45.09 -0.33
CA LEU A 777 -3.30 -45.25 0.79
C LEU A 777 -2.00 -44.48 0.54
N SER A 778 -1.42 -44.59 -0.65
CA SER A 778 -0.25 -43.83 -1.08
C SER A 778 -0.51 -42.32 -0.99
N LEU A 779 -1.66 -41.86 -1.51
CA LEU A 779 -2.09 -40.47 -1.41
C LEU A 779 -2.25 -40.02 0.05
N ALA A 780 -2.88 -40.83 0.89
CA ALA A 780 -3.08 -40.52 2.31
C ALA A 780 -1.74 -40.42 3.07
N ARG A 781 -0.77 -41.31 2.77
CA ARG A 781 0.57 -41.27 3.35
C ARG A 781 1.30 -39.98 2.98
N VAL A 782 1.31 -39.62 1.69
CA VAL A 782 1.99 -38.43 1.17
C VAL A 782 1.30 -37.14 1.63
N LEU A 783 -0.04 -37.04 1.54
CA LEU A 783 -0.79 -35.87 1.98
C LEU A 783 -0.73 -35.69 3.50
N GLY A 784 -0.83 -36.78 4.26
CA GLY A 784 -0.70 -36.77 5.72
C GLY A 784 0.67 -36.23 6.15
N TRP A 785 1.74 -36.73 5.54
CA TRP A 785 3.08 -36.19 5.78
C TRP A 785 3.22 -34.75 5.29
N THR A 786 2.73 -34.42 4.08
CA THR A 786 2.78 -33.05 3.53
C THR A 786 2.11 -32.06 4.47
N ALA A 787 0.98 -32.42 5.09
CA ALA A 787 0.29 -31.58 6.06
C ALA A 787 1.13 -31.36 7.32
N ILE A 788 1.67 -32.44 7.91
CA ILE A 788 2.55 -32.38 9.09
C ILE A 788 3.79 -31.53 8.78
N TRP A 789 4.49 -31.87 7.71
CA TRP A 789 5.64 -31.13 7.18
C TRP A 789 5.33 -29.65 7.03
N THR A 790 4.28 -29.29 6.29
CA THR A 790 3.94 -27.89 6.00
C THR A 790 3.66 -27.10 7.28
N VAL A 791 2.94 -27.70 8.23
CA VAL A 791 2.64 -27.07 9.53
C VAL A 791 3.94 -26.82 10.29
N PHE A 792 4.75 -27.84 10.56
CA PHE A 792 5.96 -27.68 11.37
C PHE A 792 7.04 -26.83 10.68
N SER A 793 7.28 -27.05 9.39
CA SER A 793 8.24 -26.27 8.56
C SER A 793 7.79 -24.84 8.27
N THR A 794 6.59 -24.45 8.69
CA THR A 794 6.11 -23.06 8.67
C THR A 794 6.16 -22.46 10.07
N PHE A 795 5.47 -23.07 11.05
CA PHE A 795 5.31 -22.46 12.37
C PHE A 795 6.59 -22.44 13.20
N LEU A 796 7.45 -23.46 13.10
CA LEU A 796 8.72 -23.48 13.82
C LEU A 796 9.64 -22.35 13.36
N PRO A 797 10.00 -22.21 12.06
CA PRO A 797 10.86 -21.12 11.64
C PRO A 797 10.21 -19.74 11.83
N ILE A 798 8.88 -19.62 11.78
CA ILE A 798 8.18 -18.38 12.18
C ILE A 798 8.43 -18.04 13.64
N GLY A 799 8.20 -19.00 14.53
CA GLY A 799 8.42 -18.83 15.97
C GLY A 799 9.86 -18.43 16.28
N PHE A 800 10.83 -19.22 15.79
CA PHE A 800 12.26 -18.94 15.99
C PHE A 800 12.68 -17.60 15.39
N GLY A 801 12.27 -17.31 14.16
CA GLY A 801 12.59 -16.05 13.49
C GLY A 801 12.07 -14.82 14.25
N ILE A 802 10.82 -14.88 14.75
CA ILE A 802 10.25 -13.81 15.59
C ILE A 802 10.99 -13.68 16.92
N ILE A 803 11.24 -14.79 17.62
CA ILE A 803 11.93 -14.77 18.92
C ILE A 803 13.32 -14.14 18.76
N ILE A 804 14.11 -14.60 17.80
CA ILE A 804 15.48 -14.09 17.57
C ILE A 804 15.43 -12.63 17.10
N ALA A 805 14.46 -12.25 16.26
CA ALA A 805 14.31 -10.85 15.82
C ALA A 805 14.00 -9.91 16.98
N VAL A 806 13.10 -10.31 17.88
CA VAL A 806 12.76 -9.53 19.08
C VAL A 806 13.97 -9.43 20.02
N LEU A 807 14.67 -10.53 20.27
CA LEU A 807 15.88 -10.55 21.12
C LEU A 807 16.98 -9.65 20.56
N THR A 808 17.26 -9.73 19.26
CA THR A 808 18.30 -8.91 18.62
C THR A 808 17.91 -7.45 18.40
N ASN A 809 16.62 -7.10 18.49
CA ASN A 809 16.15 -5.72 18.41
C ASN A 809 16.11 -5.03 19.79
N SER A 810 16.08 -5.79 20.89
CA SER A 810 16.09 -5.28 22.27
C SER A 810 17.22 -4.28 22.55
N SER A 811 16.93 -3.16 23.22
CA SER A 811 17.93 -2.13 23.59
C SER A 811 19.04 -2.64 24.50
N ARG A 812 18.81 -3.75 25.23
CA ARG A 812 19.73 -4.33 26.21
C ARG A 812 20.88 -5.14 25.59
N LEU A 813 20.71 -5.64 24.37
CA LEU A 813 21.72 -6.46 23.71
C LEU A 813 22.91 -5.60 23.23
N ARG A 814 24.12 -5.92 23.71
CA ARG A 814 25.38 -5.34 23.20
C ARG A 814 25.85 -6.12 21.96
N PHE A 815 26.63 -5.50 21.08
CA PHE A 815 27.15 -6.11 19.84
C PHE A 815 26.10 -6.67 18.87
N LYS A 816 24.90 -6.07 18.81
CA LYS A 816 23.77 -6.53 17.98
C LYS A 816 24.12 -6.80 16.51
N LYS A 817 25.08 -6.06 15.94
CA LYS A 817 25.54 -6.23 14.56
C LYS A 817 26.18 -7.60 14.34
N ILE A 818 26.98 -8.09 15.29
CA ILE A 818 27.64 -9.40 15.21
C ILE A 818 26.60 -10.51 15.28
N PHE A 819 25.69 -10.46 16.27
CA PHE A 819 24.60 -11.44 16.37
C PHE A 819 23.71 -11.47 15.12
N ARG A 820 23.35 -10.30 14.55
CA ARG A 820 22.59 -10.23 13.30
C ARG A 820 23.35 -10.87 12.13
N LEU A 821 24.66 -10.65 12.03
CA LEU A 821 25.48 -11.27 11.00
C LEU A 821 25.44 -12.80 11.11
N ILE A 822 25.68 -13.34 12.31
CA ILE A 822 25.70 -14.78 12.57
C ILE A 822 24.33 -15.42 12.24
N TYR A 823 23.23 -14.84 12.72
CA TYR A 823 21.89 -15.41 12.52
C TYR A 823 21.35 -15.30 11.08
N ILE A 824 21.98 -14.49 10.21
CA ILE A 824 21.61 -14.41 8.79
C ILE A 824 22.36 -15.46 7.95
N LEU A 825 23.48 -16.01 8.44
CA LEU A 825 24.32 -16.96 7.69
C LEU A 825 23.57 -18.13 7.05
N PRO A 826 22.59 -18.79 7.73
CA PRO A 826 21.87 -19.91 7.11
C PRO A 826 21.12 -19.54 5.82
N TRP A 827 20.72 -18.28 5.68
CA TRP A 827 20.07 -17.75 4.47
C TRP A 827 21.05 -17.14 3.48
N ALA A 828 22.21 -16.65 3.95
CA ALA A 828 23.23 -16.06 3.09
C ALA A 828 23.93 -17.10 2.21
N ILE A 829 24.01 -18.35 2.68
CA ILE A 829 24.58 -19.48 1.92
C ILE A 829 23.47 -20.10 1.05
N PRO A 830 23.71 -20.37 -0.24
CA PRO A 830 22.73 -21.04 -1.11
C PRO A 830 22.22 -22.35 -0.50
N ALA A 831 20.89 -22.52 -0.46
CA ALA A 831 20.25 -23.63 0.26
C ALA A 831 20.72 -25.02 -0.21
N PHE A 832 20.98 -25.22 -1.52
CA PHE A 832 21.44 -26.50 -2.03
C PHE A 832 22.81 -26.90 -1.46
N VAL A 833 23.74 -25.95 -1.28
CA VAL A 833 25.07 -26.20 -0.70
C VAL A 833 24.92 -26.66 0.74
N THR A 834 24.12 -25.91 1.51
CA THR A 834 23.79 -26.20 2.90
C THR A 834 23.15 -27.58 3.06
N LEU A 835 22.15 -27.90 2.23
CA LEU A 835 21.43 -29.17 2.31
C LEU A 835 22.33 -30.35 1.95
N SER A 836 23.17 -30.22 0.92
CA SER A 836 24.17 -31.23 0.56
C SER A 836 25.19 -31.45 1.67
N PHE A 837 25.70 -30.36 2.28
CA PHE A 837 26.61 -30.44 3.42
C PHE A 837 25.98 -31.17 4.61
N LEU A 838 24.76 -30.78 4.99
CA LEU A 838 24.05 -31.40 6.12
C LEU A 838 23.73 -32.87 5.84
N LYS A 839 23.35 -33.22 4.60
CA LYS A 839 23.14 -34.63 4.22
C LYS A 839 24.39 -35.47 4.46
N THR A 840 25.56 -34.98 4.05
CA THR A 840 26.84 -35.65 4.30
C THR A 840 27.14 -35.69 5.80
N ALA A 841 26.88 -34.61 6.53
CA ALA A 841 27.14 -34.53 7.98
C ALA A 841 26.30 -35.52 8.80
N PHE A 842 25.07 -35.82 8.35
CA PHE A 842 24.15 -36.79 8.96
C PHE A 842 24.24 -38.21 8.33
N LYS A 843 25.21 -38.46 7.44
CA LYS A 843 25.42 -39.78 6.83
C LYS A 843 25.92 -40.80 7.88
N GLU A 844 25.74 -42.08 7.57
CA GLU A 844 26.21 -43.22 8.37
C GLU A 844 27.75 -43.28 8.51
N GLY A 845 28.22 -43.89 9.60
CA GLY A 845 29.63 -44.23 9.82
C GLY A 845 30.49 -43.11 10.38
N SER A 846 31.81 -43.34 10.42
CA SER A 846 32.84 -42.37 10.82
C SER A 846 32.97 -41.19 9.86
N ASP A 847 32.40 -41.29 8.66
CA ASP A 847 32.40 -40.24 7.64
C ASP A 847 31.38 -39.13 7.94
N GLY A 848 30.40 -39.40 8.82
CA GLY A 848 29.39 -38.44 9.25
C GLY A 848 29.90 -37.55 10.40
N TYR A 849 30.12 -36.26 10.13
CA TYR A 849 30.63 -35.31 11.14
C TYR A 849 29.77 -35.20 12.40
N ILE A 850 28.45 -35.42 12.31
CA ILE A 850 27.57 -35.37 13.48
C ILE A 850 27.75 -36.60 14.35
N ASN A 851 27.89 -37.78 13.75
CA ASN A 851 28.14 -39.02 14.49
C ASN A 851 29.46 -38.96 15.25
N THR A 852 30.53 -38.45 14.63
CA THR A 852 31.84 -38.30 15.29
C THR A 852 31.79 -37.34 16.47
N ILE A 853 31.10 -36.19 16.33
CA ILE A 853 30.92 -35.23 17.43
C ILE A 853 30.09 -35.84 18.57
N MET A 854 28.98 -36.54 18.26
CA MET A 854 28.10 -37.11 19.28
C MET A 854 28.76 -38.28 20.03
N LEU A 855 29.60 -39.09 19.36
CA LEU A 855 30.43 -40.12 19.99
C LEU A 855 31.47 -39.49 20.92
N ALA A 856 32.17 -38.45 20.46
CA ALA A 856 33.17 -37.74 21.27
C ALA A 856 32.59 -37.07 22.52
N LEU A 857 31.32 -36.64 22.46
CA LEU A 857 30.59 -36.05 23.58
C LEU A 857 29.91 -37.10 24.49
N GLY A 858 29.99 -38.40 24.16
CA GLY A 858 29.33 -39.47 24.91
C GLY A 858 27.79 -39.44 24.82
N LEU A 859 27.22 -38.77 23.82
CA LEU A 859 25.76 -38.65 23.63
C LEU A 859 25.15 -39.88 22.93
N ILE A 860 25.95 -40.63 22.19
CA ILE A 860 25.59 -41.89 21.55
C ILE A 860 26.71 -42.91 21.78
N SER A 861 26.35 -44.19 21.91
CA SER A 861 27.30 -45.29 22.10
C SER A 861 27.81 -45.86 20.77
N GLU A 862 27.01 -45.74 19.71
CA GLU A 862 27.31 -46.26 18.38
C GLU A 862 26.88 -45.26 17.28
N PRO A 863 27.55 -45.24 16.11
CA PRO A 863 27.16 -44.39 14.99
C PRO A 863 25.72 -44.70 14.54
N LYS A 864 24.84 -43.69 14.48
CA LYS A 864 23.45 -43.87 14.04
C LYS A 864 23.27 -43.44 12.59
N ASN A 865 22.55 -44.24 11.80
CA ASN A 865 22.09 -43.81 10.48
C ASN A 865 20.79 -42.99 10.60
N TRP A 866 20.98 -41.68 10.72
CA TRP A 866 19.93 -40.69 10.93
C TRP A 866 18.89 -40.59 9.80
N LEU A 867 19.26 -40.96 8.57
CA LEU A 867 18.38 -40.85 7.40
C LEU A 867 17.69 -42.16 7.03
N SER A 868 18.05 -43.29 7.65
CA SER A 868 17.46 -44.61 7.37
C SER A 868 16.22 -44.94 8.20
N GLU A 869 16.04 -44.30 9.36
CA GLU A 869 14.85 -44.50 10.20
C GLU A 869 13.77 -43.44 9.88
N ILE A 870 12.52 -43.87 9.65
CA ILE A 870 11.41 -42.97 9.24
C ILE A 870 11.20 -41.82 10.25
N SER A 871 11.18 -42.14 11.54
CA SER A 871 10.98 -41.18 12.63
C SER A 871 12.09 -40.11 12.63
N SER A 872 13.33 -40.56 12.54
CA SER A 872 14.54 -39.73 12.57
C SER A 872 14.64 -38.83 11.36
N ALA A 873 14.46 -39.37 10.15
CA ALA A 873 14.51 -38.61 8.90
C ALA A 873 13.44 -37.51 8.86
N ARG A 874 12.21 -37.80 9.31
CA ARG A 874 11.10 -36.82 9.41
C ARG A 874 11.39 -35.70 10.40
N ILE A 875 11.96 -36.01 11.56
CA ILE A 875 12.32 -34.98 12.55
C ILE A 875 13.46 -34.11 12.00
N LEU A 876 14.51 -34.73 11.46
CA LEU A 876 15.68 -34.03 10.97
C LEU A 876 15.38 -33.10 9.81
N VAL A 877 14.55 -33.54 8.85
CA VAL A 877 14.21 -32.68 7.71
C VAL A 877 13.45 -31.42 8.16
N ILE A 878 12.61 -31.52 9.21
CA ILE A 878 11.91 -30.37 9.81
C ILE A 878 12.91 -29.46 10.54
N VAL A 879 13.87 -30.03 11.28
CA VAL A 879 14.90 -29.27 12.00
C VAL A 879 15.79 -28.50 11.02
N VAL A 880 16.28 -29.16 9.97
CA VAL A 880 17.10 -28.54 8.92
C VAL A 880 16.33 -27.44 8.21
N GLN A 881 15.07 -27.70 7.84
CA GLN A 881 14.22 -26.68 7.22
C GLN A 881 13.97 -25.48 8.16
N THR A 882 13.79 -25.74 9.45
CA THR A 882 13.63 -24.68 10.46
C THR A 882 14.90 -23.84 10.54
N TRP A 883 16.08 -24.47 10.54
CA TRP A 883 17.37 -23.79 10.59
C TRP A 883 17.64 -22.89 9.36
N ILE A 884 17.23 -23.31 8.17
CA ILE A 884 17.38 -22.48 6.96
C ILE A 884 16.34 -21.35 6.95
N ALA A 885 15.06 -21.68 7.18
CA ALA A 885 13.96 -20.74 7.00
C ALA A 885 13.85 -19.68 8.11
N TYR A 886 14.29 -19.95 9.35
CA TYR A 886 14.20 -18.95 10.41
C TYR A 886 15.00 -17.69 10.09
N ALA A 887 16.14 -17.81 9.39
CA ALA A 887 17.04 -16.70 9.09
C ALA A 887 16.39 -15.67 8.14
N TRP A 888 15.63 -16.13 7.14
CA TRP A 888 14.82 -15.27 6.28
C TRP A 888 13.73 -14.54 7.08
N ILE A 889 12.98 -15.29 7.89
CA ILE A 889 11.90 -14.72 8.72
C ILE A 889 12.47 -13.74 9.74
N PHE A 890 13.60 -14.05 10.34
CA PHE A 890 14.35 -13.18 11.24
C PHE A 890 14.66 -11.84 10.57
N MET A 891 15.18 -11.83 9.35
CA MET A 891 15.49 -10.61 8.61
C MET A 891 14.22 -9.79 8.33
N LEU A 892 13.18 -10.46 7.83
CA LEU A 892 11.88 -9.88 7.51
C LEU A 892 11.23 -9.21 8.74
N VAL A 893 11.18 -9.94 9.85
CA VAL A 893 10.62 -9.45 11.12
C VAL A 893 11.46 -8.30 11.67
N THR A 894 12.79 -8.38 11.58
CA THR A 894 13.69 -7.31 12.02
C THR A 894 13.46 -6.00 11.26
N GLY A 895 13.19 -6.07 9.95
CA GLY A 895 12.83 -4.89 9.14
C GLY A 895 11.48 -4.30 9.56
N ASN A 896 10.46 -5.14 9.74
CA ASN A 896 9.12 -4.70 10.16
C ASN A 896 9.07 -4.17 11.60
N LEU A 897 9.87 -4.72 12.52
CA LEU A 897 9.99 -4.18 13.88
C LEU A 897 10.55 -2.75 13.89
N GLN A 898 11.40 -2.40 12.93
CA GLN A 898 11.99 -1.06 12.83
C GLN A 898 11.01 -0.01 12.28
N SER A 899 9.96 -0.41 11.56
CA SER A 899 8.94 0.51 11.07
C SER A 899 7.89 0.88 12.11
N ILE A 900 7.81 0.17 13.25
CA ILE A 900 6.88 0.51 14.33
C ILE A 900 7.37 1.77 15.07
N PRO A 901 6.61 2.88 15.07
CA PRO A 901 7.00 4.11 15.74
C PRO A 901 7.23 3.93 17.26
N LYS A 902 8.25 4.59 17.81
CA LYS A 902 8.62 4.48 19.23
C LYS A 902 7.61 5.14 20.18
N ASN A 903 6.94 6.20 19.74
CA ASN A 903 5.92 6.92 20.51
C ASN A 903 4.76 6.01 20.96
N ILE A 904 4.42 4.96 20.21
CA ILE A 904 3.38 3.99 20.60
C ILE A 904 3.81 3.19 21.83
N TYR A 905 5.09 2.82 21.89
CA TYR A 905 5.65 2.14 23.06
C TYR A 905 5.74 3.07 24.26
N GLU A 906 6.08 4.34 24.04
CA GLU A 906 6.14 5.36 25.09
C GLU A 906 4.74 5.62 25.68
N ALA A 907 3.72 5.77 24.83
CA ALA A 907 2.32 5.92 25.25
C ALA A 907 1.85 4.73 26.09
N GLY A 908 2.05 3.50 25.61
CA GLY A 908 1.70 2.31 26.40
C GLY A 908 2.48 2.19 27.72
N SER A 909 3.72 2.71 27.78
CA SER A 909 4.47 2.74 29.04
C SER A 909 3.92 3.77 30.02
N VAL A 910 3.44 4.93 29.53
CA VAL A 910 2.76 5.95 30.33
C VAL A 910 1.44 5.41 30.90
N ASP A 911 0.72 4.58 30.13
CA ASP A 911 -0.49 3.87 30.58
C ASP A 911 -0.20 2.70 31.55
N GLY A 912 1.06 2.51 31.96
CA GLY A 912 1.47 1.48 32.91
C GLY A 912 1.61 0.06 32.33
N ALA A 913 1.64 -0.09 30.99
CA ALA A 913 1.79 -1.41 30.37
C ALA A 913 3.20 -1.99 30.59
N LYS A 914 3.25 -3.21 31.14
CA LYS A 914 4.50 -3.98 31.33
C LYS A 914 5.04 -4.48 29.98
N SER A 915 6.34 -4.78 29.87
CA SER A 915 6.95 -5.26 28.61
C SER A 915 6.25 -6.48 27.98
N ARG A 916 5.70 -7.39 28.79
CA ARG A 916 4.89 -8.53 28.30
C ARG A 916 3.57 -8.05 27.67
N GLN A 917 2.91 -7.06 28.26
CA GLN A 917 1.69 -6.46 27.71
C GLN A 917 1.99 -5.68 26.43
N LEU A 918 3.07 -4.88 26.42
CA LEU A 918 3.53 -4.19 25.20
C LEU A 918 3.79 -5.20 24.06
N PHE A 919 4.39 -6.35 24.35
CA PHE A 919 4.62 -7.38 23.33
C PHE A 919 3.32 -8.00 22.80
N TRP A 920 2.46 -8.54 23.68
CA TRP A 920 1.26 -9.28 23.25
C TRP A 920 0.14 -8.39 22.70
N TYR A 921 0.03 -7.15 23.17
CA TYR A 921 -1.05 -6.23 22.78
C TYR A 921 -0.63 -5.19 21.73
N LEU A 922 0.65 -4.84 21.61
CA LEU A 922 1.13 -3.86 20.61
C LEU A 922 2.06 -4.50 19.59
N THR A 923 3.20 -5.06 20.00
CA THR A 923 4.24 -5.54 19.06
C THR A 923 3.74 -6.68 18.18
N LEU A 924 3.28 -7.78 18.78
CA LEU A 924 2.92 -8.98 18.06
C LEU A 924 1.71 -8.77 17.12
N PRO A 925 0.60 -8.12 17.54
CA PRO A 925 -0.51 -7.86 16.64
C PRO A 925 -0.13 -6.95 15.47
N SER A 926 0.62 -5.87 15.73
CA SER A 926 1.07 -4.93 14.69
C SER A 926 2.01 -5.61 13.69
N LEU A 927 2.93 -6.44 14.20
CA LEU A 927 3.87 -7.20 13.42
C LEU A 927 3.15 -8.23 12.55
N LEU A 928 2.27 -9.06 13.12
CA LEU A 928 1.50 -10.07 12.39
C LEU A 928 0.65 -9.44 11.29
N LEU A 929 0.04 -8.28 11.53
CA LEU A 929 -0.75 -7.58 10.50
C LEU A 929 0.12 -7.12 9.32
N SER A 930 1.36 -6.68 9.58
CA SER A 930 2.30 -6.28 8.53
C SER A 930 2.86 -7.48 7.75
N ILE A 931 3.17 -8.59 8.44
CA ILE A 931 3.87 -9.73 7.84
C ILE A 931 2.95 -10.87 7.39
N ALA A 932 1.64 -10.85 7.71
CA ALA A 932 0.71 -11.92 7.38
C ALA A 932 0.78 -12.39 5.91
N PRO A 933 0.85 -11.48 4.90
CA PRO A 933 0.95 -11.90 3.50
C PRO A 933 2.20 -12.74 3.22
N MET A 934 3.31 -12.41 3.88
CA MET A 934 4.58 -13.11 3.73
C MET A 934 4.57 -14.45 4.48
N LEU A 935 3.87 -14.53 5.62
CA LEU A 935 3.68 -15.79 6.34
C LEU A 935 2.80 -16.79 5.56
N ILE A 936 1.78 -16.28 4.85
CA ILE A 936 1.00 -17.11 3.92
C ILE A 936 1.89 -17.62 2.78
N GLY A 937 2.75 -16.77 2.25
CA GLY A 937 3.77 -17.16 1.27
C GLY A 937 4.70 -18.26 1.81
N GLN A 938 5.14 -18.16 3.06
CA GLN A 938 5.96 -19.19 3.71
C GLN A 938 5.22 -20.53 3.81
N PHE A 939 3.94 -20.52 4.15
CA PHE A 939 3.11 -21.74 4.20
C PHE A 939 3.00 -22.40 2.83
N VAL A 940 2.67 -21.61 1.79
CA VAL A 940 2.58 -22.10 0.40
C VAL A 940 3.94 -22.60 -0.10
N GLY A 941 5.03 -21.93 0.30
CA GLY A 941 6.39 -22.34 0.00
C GLY A 941 6.77 -23.66 0.65
N ALA A 942 6.43 -23.86 1.94
CA ALA A 942 6.69 -25.10 2.65
C ALA A 942 5.94 -26.30 2.04
N PHE A 943 4.68 -26.10 1.64
CA PHE A 943 3.85 -27.11 0.96
C PHE A 943 4.48 -27.60 -0.35
N ASN A 944 5.14 -26.71 -1.08
CA ASN A 944 5.76 -26.98 -2.39
C ASN A 944 7.30 -27.07 -2.32
N ASN A 945 7.89 -27.33 -1.14
CA ASN A 945 9.35 -27.28 -0.98
C ASN A 945 10.07 -28.55 -1.49
N PHE A 946 10.12 -28.69 -2.81
CA PHE A 946 10.80 -29.79 -3.48
C PHE A 946 12.30 -29.85 -3.14
N THR A 947 12.99 -28.71 -3.12
CA THR A 947 14.45 -28.63 -2.98
C THR A 947 14.94 -29.26 -1.69
N THR A 948 14.29 -28.97 -0.56
CA THR A 948 14.72 -29.53 0.73
C THR A 948 14.56 -31.05 0.75
N ILE A 949 13.42 -31.57 0.28
CA ILE A 949 13.16 -33.02 0.30
C ILE A 949 14.07 -33.76 -0.69
N SER A 950 14.15 -33.30 -1.94
CA SER A 950 14.93 -33.97 -2.99
C SER A 950 16.42 -34.04 -2.69
N ILE A 951 17.01 -32.95 -2.16
CA ILE A 951 18.45 -32.91 -1.88
C ILE A 951 18.76 -33.64 -0.58
N PHE A 952 18.08 -33.31 0.52
CA PHE A 952 18.44 -33.80 1.86
C PHE A 952 18.07 -35.28 2.06
N THR A 953 16.83 -35.67 1.80
CA THR A 953 16.35 -37.05 2.04
C THR A 953 16.15 -37.86 0.75
N GLY A 954 16.01 -37.23 -0.41
CA GLY A 954 15.56 -37.91 -1.64
C GLY A 954 14.15 -38.52 -1.53
N GLY A 955 13.36 -38.08 -0.56
CA GLY A 955 12.07 -38.68 -0.19
C GLY A 955 12.14 -39.89 0.73
N GLY A 956 13.34 -40.44 0.98
CA GLY A 956 13.56 -41.62 1.84
C GLY A 956 13.35 -41.36 3.34
N PRO A 957 13.42 -42.41 4.18
CA PRO A 957 13.60 -43.83 3.82
C PRO A 957 12.32 -44.45 3.23
N ALA A 958 12.46 -45.58 2.53
CA ALA A 958 11.32 -46.34 2.00
C ALA A 958 10.44 -46.90 3.13
N PHE A 959 9.17 -47.19 2.83
CA PHE A 959 8.32 -47.91 3.78
C PHE A 959 8.73 -49.38 3.86
N THR A 960 8.39 -50.03 4.97
CA THR A 960 8.66 -51.47 5.18
C THR A 960 7.90 -52.35 4.17
N GLU A 961 6.72 -51.92 3.73
CA GLU A 961 5.99 -52.52 2.62
C GLU A 961 6.37 -51.82 1.31
N ASN A 962 6.65 -52.62 0.27
CA ASN A 962 6.86 -52.09 -1.09
C ASN A 962 5.62 -51.33 -1.56
N THR A 963 5.83 -50.12 -2.06
CA THR A 963 4.78 -49.23 -2.55
C THR A 963 4.69 -49.29 -4.07
N VAL A 964 3.47 -49.44 -4.60
CA VAL A 964 3.23 -49.57 -6.05
C VAL A 964 3.57 -48.30 -6.82
N PHE A 965 3.48 -47.14 -6.17
CA PHE A 965 3.71 -45.82 -6.77
C PHE A 965 5.02 -45.16 -6.32
N GLY A 966 5.92 -45.93 -5.69
CA GLY A 966 7.27 -45.47 -5.32
C GLY A 966 7.31 -44.33 -4.31
N GLU A 967 6.23 -44.06 -3.57
CA GLU A 967 6.25 -43.08 -2.48
C GLU A 967 7.11 -43.57 -1.32
N ALA A 968 7.90 -42.66 -0.76
CA ALA A 968 8.72 -42.92 0.41
C ALA A 968 8.32 -42.01 1.60
N SER A 969 8.90 -42.26 2.77
CA SER A 969 8.33 -41.76 4.03
C SER A 969 8.43 -40.25 4.26
N THR A 970 9.38 -39.56 3.60
CA THR A 970 9.52 -38.10 3.69
C THR A 970 9.03 -37.37 2.44
N ASP A 971 8.50 -38.09 1.46
CA ASP A 971 7.98 -37.48 0.24
C ASP A 971 6.77 -36.59 0.52
N ILE A 972 6.88 -35.34 0.06
CA ILE A 972 5.76 -34.41 -0.01
C ILE A 972 5.13 -34.50 -1.40
N ILE A 973 3.92 -33.95 -1.57
CA ILE A 973 3.18 -34.09 -2.83
C ILE A 973 4.00 -33.75 -4.08
N ILE A 974 4.79 -32.68 -4.04
CA ILE A 974 5.60 -32.26 -5.19
C ILE A 974 6.83 -33.15 -5.44
N SER A 975 7.44 -33.72 -4.39
CA SER A 975 8.58 -34.65 -4.56
C SER A 975 8.11 -36.02 -5.04
N TRP A 976 6.94 -36.46 -4.59
CA TRP A 976 6.33 -37.69 -5.10
C TRP A 976 5.87 -37.54 -6.56
N VAL A 977 5.23 -36.42 -6.91
CA VAL A 977 4.90 -36.08 -8.31
C VAL A 977 6.13 -36.14 -9.20
N TYR A 978 7.25 -35.56 -8.76
CA TYR A 978 8.50 -35.63 -9.50
C TYR A 978 8.94 -37.08 -9.74
N LYS A 979 8.88 -37.95 -8.71
CA LYS A 979 9.19 -39.39 -8.87
C LYS A 979 8.28 -40.07 -9.89
N LEU A 980 6.99 -39.77 -9.87
CA LEU A 980 6.03 -40.29 -10.84
C LEU A 980 6.37 -39.82 -12.27
N THR A 981 6.80 -38.57 -12.45
CA THR A 981 7.22 -38.07 -13.77
C THR A 981 8.52 -38.71 -14.27
N THR A 982 9.44 -39.04 -13.37
CA THR A 982 10.75 -39.62 -13.73
C THR A 982 10.76 -41.15 -13.80
N GLY A 983 9.58 -41.80 -13.81
CA GLY A 983 9.47 -43.25 -14.03
C GLY A 983 9.51 -44.12 -12.77
N ALA A 984 9.19 -43.59 -11.58
CA ALA A 984 9.01 -44.42 -10.39
C ALA A 984 7.83 -45.39 -10.50
N ALA A 985 6.86 -45.10 -11.37
CA ALA A 985 5.78 -45.99 -11.78
C ALA A 985 5.60 -45.91 -13.30
N ASN A 986 5.65 -47.06 -13.97
CA ASN A 986 5.58 -47.17 -15.43
C ASN A 986 4.21 -47.69 -15.85
N PHE A 987 3.27 -46.77 -16.04
CA PHE A 987 1.96 -47.02 -16.65
C PHE A 987 1.72 -46.01 -17.77
N GLU A 988 0.86 -46.37 -18.72
CA GLU A 988 0.56 -45.53 -19.88
C GLU A 988 0.11 -44.12 -19.47
N GLY A 989 0.83 -43.09 -19.92
CA GLY A 989 0.49 -41.69 -19.58
C GLY A 989 0.86 -41.26 -18.16
N ASN A 990 1.85 -41.91 -17.52
CA ASN A 990 2.31 -41.57 -16.16
C ASN A 990 2.66 -40.08 -15.95
N GLN A 991 3.27 -39.41 -16.93
CA GLN A 991 3.60 -37.98 -16.83
C GLN A 991 2.35 -37.10 -16.90
N ALA A 992 1.36 -37.44 -17.72
CA ALA A 992 0.06 -36.76 -17.75
C ALA A 992 -0.72 -36.92 -16.44
N PHE A 993 -0.71 -38.13 -15.86
CA PHE A 993 -1.26 -38.36 -14.52
C PHE A 993 -0.56 -37.53 -13.44
N ALA A 994 0.77 -37.47 -13.46
CA ALA A 994 1.55 -36.64 -12.55
C ALA A 994 1.30 -35.13 -12.75
N ALA A 995 1.03 -34.69 -13.99
CA ALA A 995 0.61 -33.33 -14.28
C ALA A 995 -0.79 -33.00 -13.72
N ALA A 996 -1.72 -33.96 -13.71
CA ALA A 996 -3.01 -33.83 -13.05
C ALA A 996 -2.85 -33.64 -11.52
N LEU A 997 -2.01 -34.46 -10.90
CA LEU A 997 -1.62 -34.34 -9.49
C LEU A 997 -1.00 -32.96 -9.17
N THR A 998 -0.08 -32.50 -10.02
CA THR A 998 0.55 -31.17 -9.90
C THR A 998 -0.50 -30.07 -9.95
N THR A 999 -1.44 -30.19 -10.89
CA THR A 999 -2.54 -29.22 -11.06
C THR A 999 -3.42 -29.14 -9.82
N LEU A 1000 -3.81 -30.27 -9.23
CA LEU A 1000 -4.58 -30.31 -7.99
C LEU A 1000 -3.82 -29.67 -6.82
N ALA A 1001 -2.53 -30.01 -6.66
CA ALA A 1001 -1.68 -29.43 -5.63
C ALA A 1001 -1.52 -27.90 -5.79
N ALA A 1002 -1.38 -27.43 -7.03
CA ALA A 1002 -1.31 -26.02 -7.37
C ALA A 1002 -2.62 -25.29 -7.08
N VAL A 1003 -3.77 -25.84 -7.49
CA VAL A 1003 -5.10 -25.27 -7.21
C VAL A 1003 -5.32 -25.15 -5.71
N PHE A 1004 -4.98 -26.18 -4.93
CA PHE A 1004 -5.05 -26.15 -3.48
C PHE A 1004 -4.16 -25.05 -2.87
N SER A 1005 -2.90 -24.98 -3.31
CA SER A 1005 -1.95 -23.95 -2.88
C SER A 1005 -2.45 -22.53 -3.18
N ILE A 1006 -2.97 -22.31 -4.41
CA ILE A 1006 -3.53 -21.04 -4.85
C ILE A 1006 -4.78 -20.69 -4.05
N ALA A 1007 -5.69 -21.64 -3.80
CA ALA A 1007 -6.91 -21.41 -3.04
C ALA A 1007 -6.60 -21.00 -1.58
N ILE A 1008 -5.65 -21.67 -0.93
CA ILE A 1008 -5.19 -21.30 0.42
C ILE A 1008 -4.54 -19.93 0.40
N GLY A 1009 -3.62 -19.69 -0.54
CA GLY A 1009 -2.95 -18.40 -0.71
C GLY A 1009 -3.97 -17.28 -0.88
N ALA A 1010 -4.83 -17.37 -1.91
CA ALA A 1010 -5.84 -16.38 -2.24
C ALA A 1010 -6.79 -16.10 -1.07
N ARG A 1011 -7.31 -17.14 -0.41
CA ARG A 1011 -8.17 -16.99 0.77
C ARG A 1011 -7.44 -16.28 1.92
N GLY A 1012 -6.18 -16.63 2.15
CA GLY A 1012 -5.32 -15.98 3.14
C GLY A 1012 -5.11 -14.50 2.83
N PHE A 1013 -4.73 -14.17 1.59
CA PHE A 1013 -4.52 -12.80 1.14
C PHE A 1013 -5.78 -11.95 1.25
N ILE A 1014 -6.92 -12.43 0.73
CA ILE A 1014 -8.21 -11.72 0.79
C ILE A 1014 -8.59 -11.38 2.24
N LYS A 1015 -8.48 -12.35 3.15
CA LYS A 1015 -8.82 -12.17 4.56
C LYS A 1015 -7.84 -11.26 5.31
N SER A 1016 -6.57 -11.24 4.90
CA SER A 1016 -5.57 -10.33 5.47
C SER A 1016 -5.80 -8.88 5.03
N MET A 1017 -6.20 -8.68 3.77
CA MET A 1017 -6.48 -7.35 3.21
C MET A 1017 -7.75 -6.74 3.83
N SER A 1018 -8.80 -7.54 4.01
CA SER A 1018 -10.06 -7.09 4.64
C SER A 1018 -9.97 -6.72 6.12
N ARG A 1019 -8.83 -6.93 6.78
CA ARG A 1019 -8.56 -6.51 8.16
C ARG A 1019 -7.72 -5.24 8.24
N ARG A 1020 -7.18 -4.81 7.10
CA ARG A 1020 -6.30 -3.64 6.99
C ARG A 1020 -7.11 -2.37 6.71
N ASP A 1021 -8.24 -2.53 6.05
CA ASP A 1021 -9.33 -1.56 5.90
C ASP A 1021 -10.34 -1.73 7.05
#